data_AF-A0AAN2PMD5-F1
#
_entry.id   AF-A0AAN2PMD5-F1
#
_cell.length_a   1.000
_cell.length_b   1.000
_cell.length_c   1.000
_cell.angle_alpha   90.00
_cell.angle_beta   90.00
_cell.angle_gamma   90.00
#
_symmetry.space_group_name_H-M   'P 1'
#
loop_
_entity.id
_entity.type
_entity.pdbx_description
1 polymer ?
#
loop_
_entity_poly.entity_id
_entity_poly.type
_entity_poly.pdbx_seq_one_letter_code
_entity_poly.pdbx_strand_id
1 'polypeptide(L)'
;MKKLIIPTFCFAVLSTVAFEEKISAAPLHAEQANIEDVMFVQVNSGSLNMRKNGAEGASIVAKLANGTQVTVYSESKGWAKIKANGKEGYVSTKYLSATKPGTLTKTAVSTGSLNMRKSGKATASIVAILSKGTKVTVYSESNGWAKVKANGKDGYVSTKYLSATKPGTGSTAVTPEKTTTKYVNVSSGTLNMRKSGSESASIVAKLSKGTKVTVYSESKGWAKIKANGKDGHVSTKYLSTSKPGTGSVTPEKTTTKYVNVSSGTLNMRKSGSESASIVAKLSKGTEVTVYSESKGWAKIKANGKDGYVSTDYLTTIKPGTNSKPSIPEKTTTKYVNVSSGSLNMRNKPSDSASVIVKLARGVEVEVISESNGWSKIKAYGGEGYVSTKYLSATKPGSVPGLNPDGEANTLFKYVNVSDGSSLNMRSAASATASIIAKLVNNTAVTVYSESNGWSRVTANGKTGYVSTQYLTAKAPEGPGSSNGSVIRIDKEYNLTMEKMVEVQMAVNGQTDKKYKTYIREDGLTLINSTKGTVRGTGWRVRGGAGSNYWAVGPVSNNQSLTIKSKVRGSDGYYWYEVDYNKTWVNASPEDMEYNLNPNNFVNDPVRSFQFVKLSQVTNMNVSEVNNRILSGKGILQGKAATFTAAGEKYGVNEIYLISHALLETGNGTSPLATGVKVNGKTVYNMYGVGAFDGTALSSGAQYAYNAGWFTPEAAIIGGAEFIAKGYISAGQDTLYKMRWNPTAAEKYGYASHQYATDIGWATKQVKQIYNLYSLLDSYKLTIEVPKYK
;
A
#
# COMPACT_ATOMS: atom_id res chain seq x y z
N MET A 1 -7.42 5.80 -51.05
CA MET A 1 -7.72 6.92 -50.11
C MET A 1 -6.87 6.75 -48.87
N LYS A 2 -5.93 7.67 -48.62
CA LYS A 2 -5.02 7.65 -47.47
C LYS A 2 -5.85 7.84 -46.18
N LYS A 3 -5.89 6.83 -45.30
CA LYS A 3 -6.50 6.94 -43.97
C LYS A 3 -5.66 7.89 -43.12
N LEU A 4 -6.22 9.04 -42.79
CA LEU A 4 -5.67 9.97 -41.81
C LEU A 4 -5.83 9.31 -40.43
N ILE A 5 -4.76 8.72 -39.92
CA ILE A 5 -4.70 8.20 -38.54
C ILE A 5 -4.54 9.43 -37.65
N ILE A 6 -5.64 9.89 -37.05
CA ILE A 6 -5.58 10.87 -35.96
C ILE A 6 -4.99 10.13 -34.76
N PRO A 7 -3.84 10.56 -34.21
CA PRO A 7 -3.23 9.89 -33.09
C PRO A 7 -4.16 9.96 -31.89
N THR A 8 -4.51 8.78 -31.36
CA THR A 8 -5.19 8.63 -30.08
C THR A 8 -4.33 9.29 -29.01
N PHE A 9 -4.74 10.45 -28.52
CA PHE A 9 -4.07 11.15 -27.43
C PHE A 9 -4.30 10.34 -26.15
N CYS A 10 -3.31 9.55 -25.75
CA CYS A 10 -3.16 9.10 -24.37
C CYS A 10 -2.97 10.34 -23.50
N PHE A 11 -4.06 10.84 -22.90
CA PHE A 11 -3.92 11.44 -21.57
C PHE A 11 -3.64 10.28 -20.63
N ALA A 12 -2.36 10.11 -20.27
CA ALA A 12 -2.01 9.21 -19.17
C ALA A 12 -2.78 9.64 -17.93
N VAL A 13 -3.76 8.82 -17.57
CA VAL A 13 -4.27 8.73 -16.21
C VAL A 13 -3.11 8.25 -15.33
N LEU A 14 -2.24 9.16 -14.90
CA LEU A 14 -1.40 8.95 -13.73
C LEU A 14 -2.24 9.27 -12.49
N SER A 15 -3.13 8.34 -12.12
CA SER A 15 -3.43 8.00 -10.73
C SER A 15 -4.56 6.98 -10.65
N THR A 16 -4.21 5.72 -10.41
CA THR A 16 -5.06 4.83 -9.62
C THR A 16 -4.38 4.59 -8.27
N VAL A 17 -4.72 5.40 -7.28
CA VAL A 17 -4.93 4.87 -5.93
C VAL A 17 -6.42 4.59 -5.85
N ALA A 18 -6.78 3.32 -6.06
CA ALA A 18 -8.14 2.85 -5.93
C ALA A 18 -8.63 3.09 -4.50
N PHE A 19 -9.63 3.94 -4.33
CA PHE A 19 -10.52 3.90 -3.17
C PHE A 19 -11.62 2.89 -3.51
N GLU A 20 -11.60 1.74 -2.85
CA GLU A 20 -12.67 0.74 -2.90
C GLU A 20 -13.79 1.18 -1.95
N GLU A 21 -14.86 1.79 -2.48
CA GLU A 21 -16.12 1.93 -1.74
C GLU A 21 -17.00 0.71 -2.05
N LYS A 22 -17.13 -0.18 -1.06
CA LYS A 22 -18.22 -1.17 -1.05
C LYS A 22 -19.53 -0.42 -0.79
N ILE A 23 -20.35 -0.28 -1.82
CA ILE A 23 -21.74 0.18 -1.67
C ILE A 23 -22.57 -1.01 -1.17
N SER A 24 -23.07 -0.89 0.06
CA SER A 24 -24.13 -1.75 0.58
C SER A 24 -25.48 -1.17 0.14
N ALA A 25 -26.23 -1.91 -0.67
CA ALA A 25 -27.63 -1.60 -0.94
C ALA A 25 -28.48 -1.80 0.32
N ALA A 26 -29.41 -0.90 0.59
CA ALA A 26 -30.43 -1.06 1.63
C ALA A 26 -31.56 -1.99 1.13
N PRO A 27 -32.18 -2.81 1.99
CA PRO A 27 -33.10 -3.86 1.55
C PRO A 27 -34.55 -3.37 1.44
N LEU A 28 -35.22 -3.79 0.37
CA LEU A 28 -36.68 -3.86 0.29
C LEU A 28 -37.17 -5.10 1.06
N HIS A 29 -38.36 -4.98 1.67
CA HIS A 29 -38.92 -5.87 2.67
C HIS A 29 -39.28 -7.29 2.16
N ALA A 30 -38.94 -8.25 3.03
CA ALA A 30 -39.64 -9.49 3.39
C ALA A 30 -40.12 -10.45 2.29
N GLU A 31 -39.29 -11.47 2.01
CA GLU A 31 -39.76 -12.84 1.85
C GLU A 31 -38.73 -13.80 2.49
N GLN A 32 -39.19 -14.70 3.36
CA GLN A 32 -38.36 -15.63 4.12
C GLN A 32 -37.71 -16.67 3.20
N ALA A 33 -36.45 -16.46 2.84
CA ALA A 33 -35.59 -17.52 2.31
C ALA A 33 -34.87 -18.20 3.48
N ASN A 34 -35.19 -19.48 3.71
CA ASN A 34 -34.37 -20.38 4.52
C ASN A 34 -32.99 -20.53 3.84
N ILE A 35 -31.99 -19.83 4.36
CA ILE A 35 -30.59 -20.05 3.99
C ILE A 35 -30.05 -21.05 5.00
N GLU A 36 -29.83 -22.31 4.57
CA GLU A 36 -29.12 -23.30 5.37
C GLU A 36 -27.61 -23.00 5.33
N ASP A 37 -27.14 -22.12 6.23
CA ASP A 37 -25.72 -21.86 6.39
C ASP A 37 -25.09 -22.85 7.36
N VAL A 38 -24.03 -23.55 6.92
CA VAL A 38 -23.24 -24.43 7.78
C VAL A 38 -22.18 -23.60 8.51
N MET A 39 -22.30 -23.53 9.85
CA MET A 39 -21.42 -22.76 10.74
C MET A 39 -20.76 -23.65 11.80
N PHE A 40 -19.81 -23.11 12.56
CA PHE A 40 -19.11 -23.79 13.64
C PHE A 40 -19.17 -22.99 14.95
N VAL A 41 -19.35 -23.69 16.07
CA VAL A 41 -19.31 -23.08 17.40
C VAL A 41 -17.90 -22.59 17.74
N GLN A 42 -17.78 -21.36 18.24
CA GLN A 42 -16.54 -20.71 18.68
C GLN A 42 -16.68 -20.28 20.15
N VAL A 43 -16.07 -21.02 21.07
CA VAL A 43 -16.03 -20.67 22.49
C VAL A 43 -14.61 -20.78 23.05
N ASN A 44 -14.14 -19.73 23.75
CA ASN A 44 -12.78 -19.69 24.31
C ASN A 44 -12.57 -20.69 25.45
N SER A 45 -13.65 -21.07 26.15
CA SER A 45 -13.68 -22.15 27.14
C SER A 45 -15.11 -22.65 27.36
N GLY A 46 -15.27 -23.92 27.79
CA GLY A 46 -16.56 -24.51 28.10
C GLY A 46 -17.36 -25.00 26.88
N SER A 47 -18.67 -24.84 26.94
CA SER A 47 -19.63 -25.28 25.91
C SER A 47 -20.67 -24.18 25.68
N LEU A 48 -21.08 -23.98 24.43
CA LEU A 48 -22.17 -23.08 24.08
C LEU A 48 -23.52 -23.70 24.47
N ASN A 49 -24.32 -22.99 25.25
CA ASN A 49 -25.67 -23.44 25.60
C ASN A 49 -26.60 -23.24 24.40
N MET A 50 -27.16 -24.33 23.88
CA MET A 50 -28.28 -24.32 22.95
C MET A 50 -29.57 -24.31 23.75
N ARG A 51 -30.46 -23.34 23.49
CA ARG A 51 -31.65 -23.05 24.30
C ARG A 51 -32.95 -23.28 23.53
N LYS A 52 -34.06 -23.42 24.24
CA LYS A 52 -35.38 -23.67 23.66
C LYS A 52 -35.91 -22.48 22.83
N ASN A 53 -35.55 -21.25 23.16
CA ASN A 53 -35.85 -20.03 22.41
C ASN A 53 -34.71 -18.99 22.55
N GLY A 54 -34.77 -17.90 21.78
CA GLY A 54 -33.75 -16.84 21.70
C GLY A 54 -33.75 -15.86 22.87
N ALA A 55 -33.64 -16.35 24.10
CA ALA A 55 -33.55 -15.54 25.30
C ALA A 55 -32.49 -16.06 26.28
N GLU A 56 -31.80 -15.17 26.98
CA GLU A 56 -30.70 -15.55 27.90
C GLU A 56 -31.16 -16.41 29.08
N GLY A 57 -32.42 -16.27 29.51
CA GLY A 57 -33.05 -17.05 30.57
C GLY A 57 -33.70 -18.37 30.11
N ALA A 58 -33.71 -18.68 28.82
CA ALA A 58 -34.43 -19.84 28.31
C ALA A 58 -33.78 -21.17 28.70
N SER A 59 -34.60 -22.22 28.89
CA SER A 59 -34.13 -23.56 29.24
C SER A 59 -33.11 -24.10 28.23
N ILE A 60 -32.01 -24.68 28.73
CA ILE A 60 -30.93 -25.26 27.92
C ILE A 60 -31.37 -26.63 27.42
N VAL A 61 -31.37 -26.82 26.10
CA VAL A 61 -31.74 -28.08 25.41
C VAL A 61 -30.52 -28.92 25.00
N ALA A 62 -29.35 -28.29 24.81
CA ALA A 62 -28.07 -29.00 24.64
C ALA A 62 -26.87 -28.08 24.98
N LYS A 63 -25.69 -28.69 25.11
CA LYS A 63 -24.40 -27.99 25.25
C LYS A 63 -23.49 -28.37 24.09
N LEU A 64 -23.08 -27.39 23.29
CA LEU A 64 -22.28 -27.59 22.09
C LEU A 64 -20.81 -27.29 22.36
N ALA A 65 -19.92 -28.20 21.99
CA ALA A 65 -18.48 -28.00 22.15
C ALA A 65 -17.93 -27.03 21.10
N ASN A 66 -16.78 -26.42 21.38
CA ASN A 66 -16.02 -25.65 20.39
C ASN A 66 -15.77 -26.49 19.12
N GLY A 67 -16.04 -25.92 17.96
CA GLY A 67 -15.93 -26.57 16.65
C GLY A 67 -17.07 -27.50 16.27
N THR A 68 -18.15 -27.58 17.06
CA THR A 68 -19.37 -28.31 16.67
C THR A 68 -19.95 -27.65 15.42
N GLN A 69 -20.15 -28.44 14.36
CA GLN A 69 -20.82 -28.00 13.15
C GLN A 69 -22.32 -27.86 13.42
N VAL A 70 -22.91 -26.76 12.98
CA VAL A 70 -24.33 -26.46 13.13
C VAL A 70 -24.89 -25.98 11.79
N THR A 71 -26.13 -26.35 11.49
CA THR A 71 -26.89 -25.75 10.39
C THR A 71 -27.71 -24.60 10.95
N VAL A 72 -27.54 -23.39 10.42
CA VAL A 72 -28.32 -22.21 10.78
C VAL A 72 -29.51 -22.11 9.85
N TYR A 73 -30.71 -21.91 10.41
CA TYR A 73 -31.95 -21.73 9.63
C TYR A 73 -32.42 -20.29 9.57
N SER A 74 -32.18 -19.53 10.64
CA SER A 74 -32.63 -18.15 10.75
C SER A 74 -31.85 -17.42 11.84
N GLU A 75 -31.59 -16.12 11.64
CA GLU A 75 -30.99 -15.25 12.64
C GLU A 75 -31.91 -14.07 12.95
N SER A 76 -32.07 -13.75 14.23
CA SER A 76 -32.81 -12.56 14.66
C SER A 76 -32.33 -12.10 16.03
N LYS A 77 -32.14 -10.79 16.19
CA LYS A 77 -31.81 -10.13 17.47
C LYS A 77 -30.64 -10.79 18.24
N GLY A 78 -29.58 -11.20 17.53
CA GLY A 78 -28.37 -11.78 18.14
C GLY A 78 -28.46 -13.28 18.49
N TRP A 79 -29.53 -13.96 18.06
CA TRP A 79 -29.74 -15.40 18.21
C TRP A 79 -29.94 -16.07 16.86
N ALA A 80 -29.33 -17.24 16.70
CA ALA A 80 -29.50 -18.13 15.55
C ALA A 80 -30.35 -19.33 15.95
N LYS A 81 -31.38 -19.66 15.17
CA LYS A 81 -32.05 -20.96 15.21
C LYS A 81 -31.19 -21.95 14.43
N ILE A 82 -30.83 -23.04 15.08
CA ILE A 82 -29.88 -24.02 14.54
C ILE A 82 -30.35 -25.46 14.72
N LYS A 83 -29.78 -26.37 13.92
CA LYS A 83 -29.76 -27.81 14.16
C LYS A 83 -28.35 -28.30 14.39
N ALA A 84 -28.14 -29.01 15.49
CA ALA A 84 -26.88 -29.62 15.84
C ALA A 84 -27.12 -30.96 16.53
N ASN A 85 -26.37 -32.01 16.13
CA ASN A 85 -26.50 -33.36 16.69
C ASN A 85 -27.95 -33.89 16.72
N GLY A 86 -28.72 -33.62 15.65
CA GLY A 86 -30.11 -34.07 15.52
C GLY A 86 -31.15 -33.31 16.34
N LYS A 87 -30.76 -32.26 17.08
CA LYS A 87 -31.68 -31.44 17.89
C LYS A 87 -31.72 -30.00 17.37
N GLU A 88 -32.90 -29.38 17.44
CA GLU A 88 -33.09 -27.96 17.15
C GLU A 88 -33.03 -27.12 18.42
N GLY A 89 -32.54 -25.88 18.29
CA GLY A 89 -32.57 -24.90 19.36
C GLY A 89 -31.97 -23.56 18.92
N TYR A 90 -31.74 -22.68 19.89
CA TYR A 90 -31.24 -21.33 19.67
C TYR A 90 -29.90 -21.13 20.35
N VAL A 91 -28.96 -20.49 19.65
CA VAL A 91 -27.63 -20.14 20.18
C VAL A 91 -27.33 -18.68 19.87
N SER A 92 -26.48 -18.03 20.67
CA SER A 92 -26.07 -16.66 20.38
C SER A 92 -25.12 -16.62 19.17
N THR A 93 -25.40 -15.73 18.22
CA THR A 93 -24.62 -15.61 16.96
C THR A 93 -23.16 -15.22 17.21
N LYS A 94 -22.85 -14.57 18.34
CA LYS A 94 -21.49 -14.20 18.76
C LYS A 94 -20.53 -15.39 18.94
N TYR A 95 -21.07 -16.61 19.01
CA TYR A 95 -20.30 -17.84 19.15
C TYR A 95 -20.40 -18.74 17.92
N LEU A 96 -20.83 -18.22 16.77
CA LEU A 96 -20.85 -18.94 15.50
C LEU A 96 -19.83 -18.33 14.53
N SER A 97 -19.20 -19.18 13.73
CA SER A 97 -18.26 -18.76 12.68
C SER A 97 -18.39 -19.66 11.45
N ALA A 98 -18.28 -19.07 10.26
CA ALA A 98 -18.22 -19.79 8.99
C ALA A 98 -16.94 -20.63 8.84
N THR A 99 -15.94 -20.39 9.69
CA THR A 99 -14.67 -21.13 9.70
C THR A 99 -14.59 -22.04 10.93
N LYS A 100 -14.29 -23.32 10.68
CA LYS A 100 -14.02 -24.30 11.73
C LYS A 100 -12.82 -23.84 12.56
N PRO A 101 -12.88 -23.84 13.91
CA PRO A 101 -11.73 -23.48 14.72
C PRO A 101 -10.57 -24.42 14.39
N GLY A 102 -9.43 -23.85 14.01
CA GLY A 102 -8.26 -24.61 13.65
C GLY A 102 -7.70 -25.37 14.86
N THR A 103 -7.66 -26.70 14.79
CA THR A 103 -6.86 -27.51 15.71
C THR A 103 -5.38 -27.23 15.46
N LEU A 104 -4.68 -26.70 16.45
CA LEU A 104 -3.24 -26.51 16.37
C LEU A 104 -2.53 -27.81 16.77
N THR A 105 -1.62 -28.28 15.93
CA THR A 105 -0.69 -29.36 16.32
C THR A 105 0.50 -28.72 17.00
N LYS A 106 0.67 -28.99 18.30
CA LYS A 106 1.86 -28.59 19.08
C LYS A 106 2.66 -29.84 19.45
N THR A 107 3.88 -29.65 19.95
CA THR A 107 4.75 -30.71 20.48
C THR A 107 5.06 -30.48 21.94
N ALA A 108 5.07 -31.54 22.73
CA ALA A 108 5.53 -31.49 24.12
C ALA A 108 7.03 -31.16 24.17
N VAL A 109 7.42 -30.14 24.95
CA VAL A 109 8.81 -29.65 25.05
C VAL A 109 9.42 -29.73 26.44
N SER A 110 8.76 -30.42 27.37
CA SER A 110 9.31 -30.67 28.71
C SER A 110 10.70 -31.31 28.63
N THR A 111 11.60 -30.94 29.55
CA THR A 111 12.94 -31.53 29.67
C THR A 111 12.90 -33.00 30.11
N GLY A 112 11.73 -33.48 30.54
CA GLY A 112 11.41 -34.89 30.80
C GLY A 112 9.99 -35.26 30.36
N SER A 113 9.32 -36.11 31.13
CA SER A 113 7.94 -36.54 30.87
C SER A 113 6.90 -35.46 31.24
N LEU A 114 5.88 -35.26 30.40
CA LEU A 114 4.79 -34.31 30.60
C LEU A 114 3.50 -35.04 31.00
N ASN A 115 2.97 -34.75 32.18
CA ASN A 115 1.73 -35.37 32.66
C ASN A 115 0.50 -34.76 31.97
N MET A 116 -0.27 -35.61 31.28
CA MET A 116 -1.60 -35.31 30.76
C MET A 116 -2.65 -35.72 31.79
N ARG A 117 -3.50 -34.79 32.20
CA ARG A 117 -4.43 -34.93 33.34
C ARG A 117 -5.89 -34.92 32.91
N LYS A 118 -6.78 -35.45 33.75
CA LYS A 118 -8.23 -35.56 33.48
C LYS A 118 -8.95 -34.19 33.43
N SER A 119 -8.40 -33.16 34.08
CA SER A 119 -8.88 -31.77 34.01
C SER A 119 -7.74 -30.76 34.11
N GLY A 120 -7.97 -29.49 33.76
CA GLY A 120 -6.98 -28.40 33.77
C GLY A 120 -6.58 -27.91 35.17
N LYS A 121 -6.17 -28.83 36.05
CA LYS A 121 -5.72 -28.56 37.42
C LYS A 121 -4.49 -29.42 37.74
N ALA A 122 -3.52 -28.86 38.48
CA ALA A 122 -2.29 -29.57 38.84
C ALA A 122 -2.53 -30.81 39.71
N THR A 123 -3.62 -30.82 40.47
CA THR A 123 -4.04 -31.90 41.38
C THR A 123 -4.90 -32.98 40.71
N ALA A 124 -5.30 -32.81 39.45
CA ALA A 124 -6.15 -33.78 38.76
C ALA A 124 -5.39 -35.08 38.43
N SER A 125 -6.10 -36.22 38.42
CA SER A 125 -5.53 -37.52 38.08
C SER A 125 -4.87 -37.54 36.71
N ILE A 126 -3.75 -38.24 36.60
CA ILE A 126 -2.95 -38.37 35.37
C ILE A 126 -3.62 -39.44 34.49
N VAL A 127 -3.92 -39.10 33.24
CA VAL A 127 -4.56 -39.99 32.25
C VAL A 127 -3.58 -40.51 31.20
N ALA A 128 -2.45 -39.83 31.00
CA ALA A 128 -1.30 -40.31 30.23
C ALA A 128 -0.03 -39.52 30.57
N ILE A 129 1.12 -40.06 30.19
CA ILE A 129 2.43 -39.40 30.30
C ILE A 129 2.98 -39.22 28.88
N LEU A 130 3.32 -38.00 28.49
CA LEU A 130 3.78 -37.65 27.15
C LEU A 130 5.30 -37.42 27.16
N SER A 131 6.03 -38.07 26.27
CA SER A 131 7.47 -37.85 26.11
C SER A 131 7.76 -36.56 25.32
N LYS A 132 8.96 -35.99 25.50
CA LYS A 132 9.43 -34.83 24.72
C LYS A 132 9.35 -35.12 23.21
N GLY A 133 8.77 -34.20 22.46
CA GLY A 133 8.54 -34.33 21.01
C GLY A 133 7.22 -35.00 20.64
N THR A 134 6.44 -35.53 21.61
CA THR A 134 5.10 -36.07 21.36
C THR A 134 4.22 -35.00 20.73
N LYS A 135 3.63 -35.31 19.57
CA LYS A 135 2.65 -34.44 18.91
C LYS A 135 1.34 -34.47 19.69
N VAL A 136 0.81 -33.29 19.97
CA VAL A 136 -0.48 -33.11 20.64
C VAL A 136 -1.38 -32.26 19.76
N THR A 137 -2.63 -32.69 19.61
CA THR A 137 -3.67 -31.86 18.98
C THR A 137 -4.30 -31.01 20.06
N VAL A 138 -4.21 -29.68 19.95
CA VAL A 138 -4.76 -28.73 20.93
C VAL A 138 -6.13 -28.24 20.49
N TYR A 139 -7.12 -28.42 21.36
CA TYR A 139 -8.52 -28.00 21.11
C TYR A 139 -8.88 -26.66 21.77
N SER A 140 -8.25 -26.33 22.90
CA SER A 140 -8.49 -25.09 23.64
C SER A 140 -7.38 -24.83 24.66
N GLU A 141 -7.08 -23.57 24.97
CA GLU A 141 -6.14 -23.17 26.02
C GLU A 141 -6.81 -22.19 26.99
N SER A 142 -6.74 -22.45 28.31
CA SER A 142 -7.31 -21.58 29.33
C SER A 142 -6.56 -21.77 30.65
N ASN A 143 -6.31 -20.68 31.38
CA ASN A 143 -5.71 -20.68 32.72
C ASN A 143 -4.38 -21.49 32.81
N GLY A 144 -3.54 -21.42 31.78
CA GLY A 144 -2.25 -22.14 31.74
C GLY A 144 -2.35 -23.64 31.42
N TRP A 145 -3.53 -24.12 31.01
CA TRP A 145 -3.79 -25.51 30.60
C TRP A 145 -4.38 -25.58 29.19
N ALA A 146 -3.90 -26.55 28.41
CA ALA A 146 -4.40 -26.90 27.08
C ALA A 146 -5.22 -28.19 27.15
N LYS A 147 -6.44 -28.21 26.60
CA LYS A 147 -7.17 -29.45 26.33
C LYS A 147 -6.63 -30.06 25.06
N VAL A 148 -6.15 -31.30 25.13
CA VAL A 148 -5.42 -31.96 24.06
C VAL A 148 -5.88 -33.38 23.83
N LYS A 149 -5.65 -33.88 22.61
CA LYS A 149 -5.63 -35.31 22.29
C LYS A 149 -4.23 -35.74 21.89
N ALA A 150 -3.74 -36.77 22.56
CA ALA A 150 -2.42 -37.35 22.32
C ALA A 150 -2.51 -38.86 22.51
N ASN A 151 -1.90 -39.64 21.61
CA ASN A 151 -1.94 -41.11 21.62
C ASN A 151 -3.37 -41.69 21.77
N GLY A 152 -4.34 -41.09 21.09
CA GLY A 152 -5.74 -41.54 21.08
C GLY A 152 -6.57 -41.17 22.32
N LYS A 153 -5.98 -40.61 23.37
CA LYS A 153 -6.67 -40.22 24.62
C LYS A 153 -6.83 -38.71 24.74
N ASP A 154 -7.96 -38.28 25.29
CA ASP A 154 -8.24 -36.88 25.62
C ASP A 154 -7.76 -36.54 27.05
N GLY A 155 -7.19 -35.34 27.23
CA GLY A 155 -6.76 -34.86 28.53
C GLY A 155 -6.31 -33.40 28.52
N TYR A 156 -5.67 -32.96 29.59
CA TYR A 156 -5.20 -31.58 29.79
C TYR A 156 -3.72 -31.56 30.14
N VAL A 157 -2.95 -30.69 29.47
CA VAL A 157 -1.51 -30.50 29.71
C VAL A 157 -1.21 -29.03 29.95
N SER A 158 -0.16 -28.69 30.68
CA SER A 158 0.17 -27.27 30.90
C SER A 158 0.75 -26.64 29.63
N THR A 159 0.26 -25.44 29.27
CA THR A 159 0.65 -24.73 28.04
C THR A 159 2.14 -24.38 28.00
N LYS A 160 2.78 -24.18 29.16
CA LYS A 160 4.22 -23.89 29.28
C LYS A 160 5.13 -24.98 28.70
N TYR A 161 4.59 -26.19 28.49
CA TYR A 161 5.34 -27.33 27.97
C TYR A 161 4.91 -27.72 26.56
N LEU A 162 4.22 -26.83 25.84
CA LEU A 162 3.84 -27.03 24.44
C LEU A 162 4.52 -26.00 23.52
N SER A 163 5.06 -26.46 22.40
CA SER A 163 5.64 -25.61 21.35
C SER A 163 5.00 -25.87 20.00
N ALA A 164 4.83 -24.84 19.17
CA ALA A 164 4.35 -24.93 17.79
C ALA A 164 5.42 -25.45 16.81
N THR A 165 6.68 -25.55 17.23
CA THR A 165 7.80 -26.04 16.41
C THR A 165 8.39 -27.32 16.98
N LYS A 166 8.64 -28.30 16.09
CA LYS A 166 9.21 -29.62 16.45
C LYS A 166 10.63 -29.44 17.00
N PRO A 167 10.95 -29.97 18.20
CA PRO A 167 12.34 -30.09 18.62
C PRO A 167 13.07 -31.06 17.68
N GLY A 168 14.14 -30.59 17.02
CA GLY A 168 14.92 -31.40 16.09
C GLY A 168 15.47 -32.67 16.74
N THR A 169 15.36 -33.80 16.05
CA THR A 169 15.87 -35.12 16.46
C THR A 169 17.11 -35.49 15.65
N GLY A 170 18.21 -35.75 16.34
CA GLY A 170 19.32 -36.58 15.86
C GLY A 170 19.90 -37.32 17.07
N SER A 171 19.70 -38.64 17.12
CA SER A 171 20.42 -39.57 18.02
C SER A 171 21.80 -39.81 17.40
N THR A 172 22.91 -40.01 18.12
CA THR A 172 23.11 -41.02 19.17
C THR A 172 24.28 -40.67 20.10
N ALA A 173 24.07 -40.96 21.39
CA ALA A 173 25.05 -41.28 22.42
C ALA A 173 26.14 -40.26 22.83
N VAL A 174 26.17 -40.05 24.15
CA VAL A 174 27.14 -39.35 25.01
C VAL A 174 27.20 -37.82 24.89
N THR A 175 26.73 -37.16 25.95
CA THR A 175 26.70 -35.71 26.18
C THR A 175 28.04 -35.04 25.86
N PRO A 176 28.14 -34.15 24.85
CA PRO A 176 29.27 -33.25 24.74
C PRO A 176 28.95 -31.98 25.51
N GLU A 177 29.75 -31.67 26.54
CA GLU A 177 29.85 -30.31 27.09
C GLU A 177 29.96 -29.30 25.93
N LYS A 178 29.21 -28.20 26.02
CA LYS A 178 29.26 -27.12 25.04
C LYS A 178 30.65 -26.48 25.08
N THR A 179 31.57 -26.99 24.27
CA THR A 179 32.92 -26.46 24.15
C THR A 179 32.94 -25.27 23.20
N THR A 180 33.86 -24.34 23.44
CA THR A 180 34.11 -23.20 22.55
C THR A 180 35.57 -23.16 22.15
N THR A 181 35.86 -22.77 20.90
CA THR A 181 37.24 -22.60 20.44
C THR A 181 37.72 -21.19 20.77
N LYS A 182 38.89 -21.06 21.40
CA LYS A 182 39.60 -19.79 21.61
C LYS A 182 41.07 -19.92 21.18
N TYR A 183 41.79 -18.80 21.21
CA TYR A 183 43.19 -18.70 20.82
C TYR A 183 44.01 -17.97 21.87
N VAL A 184 45.23 -18.44 22.13
CA VAL A 184 46.15 -17.78 23.06
C VAL A 184 46.55 -16.40 22.53
N ASN A 185 46.37 -15.36 23.32
CA ASN A 185 46.69 -13.97 22.99
C ASN A 185 47.58 -13.35 24.08
N VAL A 186 48.88 -13.59 23.96
CA VAL A 186 49.92 -12.95 24.78
C VAL A 186 50.65 -11.89 23.95
N SER A 187 51.08 -10.80 24.58
CA SER A 187 51.83 -9.72 23.91
C SER A 187 53.26 -10.16 23.56
N SER A 188 53.90 -10.96 24.41
CA SER A 188 55.18 -11.63 24.20
C SER A 188 55.27 -12.92 25.05
N GLY A 189 56.16 -13.85 24.69
CA GLY A 189 56.39 -15.09 25.46
C GLY A 189 55.36 -16.20 25.23
N THR A 190 55.16 -17.04 26.26
CA THR A 190 54.23 -18.20 26.25
C THR A 190 53.29 -18.18 27.45
N LEU A 191 52.08 -18.73 27.29
CA LEU A 191 51.06 -18.87 28.33
C LEU A 191 51.22 -20.21 29.06
N ASN A 192 51.37 -20.17 30.39
CA ASN A 192 51.45 -21.39 31.21
C ASN A 192 50.07 -22.05 31.35
N MET A 193 49.96 -23.31 30.93
CA MET A 193 48.84 -24.21 31.19
C MET A 193 49.13 -25.02 32.44
N ARG A 194 48.23 -24.98 33.42
CA ARG A 194 48.42 -25.55 34.76
C ARG A 194 47.48 -26.72 35.05
N LYS A 195 47.83 -27.57 36.02
CA LYS A 195 47.04 -28.75 36.37
C LYS A 195 45.65 -28.42 36.93
N SER A 196 45.50 -27.28 37.63
CA SER A 196 44.23 -26.75 38.13
C SER A 196 44.16 -25.22 37.97
N GLY A 197 42.96 -24.62 38.12
CA GLY A 197 42.72 -23.17 37.98
C GLY A 197 43.25 -22.32 39.15
N SER A 198 44.57 -22.36 39.37
CA SER A 198 45.28 -21.60 40.42
C SER A 198 46.68 -21.19 39.94
N GLU A 199 47.17 -20.02 40.38
CA GLU A 199 48.53 -19.55 40.04
C GLU A 199 49.64 -20.35 40.72
N SER A 200 49.34 -21.03 41.84
CA SER A 200 50.28 -21.91 42.56
C SER A 200 50.31 -23.35 42.03
N ALA A 201 49.42 -23.71 41.10
CA ALA A 201 49.35 -25.07 40.56
C ALA A 201 50.51 -25.37 39.59
N SER A 202 50.99 -26.62 39.56
CA SER A 202 52.10 -27.03 38.69
C SER A 202 51.78 -26.83 37.20
N ILE A 203 52.80 -26.41 36.44
CA ILE A 203 52.70 -26.13 35.00
C ILE A 203 52.81 -27.45 34.23
N VAL A 204 51.82 -27.73 33.38
CA VAL A 204 51.73 -28.96 32.58
C VAL A 204 52.06 -28.75 31.10
N ALA A 205 51.99 -27.51 30.59
CA ALA A 205 52.48 -27.11 29.27
C ALA A 205 52.66 -25.59 29.16
N LYS A 206 53.41 -25.12 28.15
CA LYS A 206 53.49 -23.71 27.76
C LYS A 206 52.93 -23.54 26.35
N LEU A 207 52.05 -22.56 26.14
CA LEU A 207 51.31 -22.34 24.90
C LEU A 207 51.73 -21.02 24.23
N SER A 208 52.11 -21.06 22.95
CA SER A 208 52.51 -19.87 22.20
C SER A 208 51.31 -19.05 21.71
N LYS A 209 51.52 -17.76 21.39
CA LYS A 209 50.49 -16.88 20.80
C LYS A 209 49.88 -17.51 19.54
N GLY A 210 48.56 -17.45 19.42
CA GLY A 210 47.79 -18.03 18.33
C GLY A 210 47.49 -19.52 18.48
N THR A 211 47.98 -20.20 19.52
CA THR A 211 47.65 -21.61 19.81
C THR A 211 46.14 -21.75 20.00
N LYS A 212 45.52 -22.64 19.22
CA LYS A 212 44.10 -22.96 19.30
C LYS A 212 43.84 -23.83 20.53
N VAL A 213 42.85 -23.46 21.33
CA VAL A 213 42.45 -24.20 22.54
C VAL A 213 40.96 -24.49 22.51
N THR A 214 40.57 -25.69 22.93
CA THR A 214 39.18 -26.07 23.15
C THR A 214 38.83 -25.79 24.60
N VAL A 215 37.91 -24.88 24.86
CA VAL A 215 37.45 -24.48 26.19
C VAL A 215 36.20 -25.25 26.55
N TYR A 216 36.24 -26.00 27.65
CA TYR A 216 35.09 -26.76 28.17
C TYR A 216 34.26 -25.93 29.14
N SER A 217 34.91 -25.12 29.97
CA SER A 217 34.26 -24.26 30.94
C SER A 217 35.15 -23.09 31.36
N GLU A 218 34.53 -22.00 31.80
CA GLU A 218 35.20 -20.81 32.35
C GLU A 218 34.60 -20.48 33.71
N SER A 219 35.44 -20.34 34.73
CA SER A 219 34.99 -19.98 36.08
C SER A 219 36.13 -19.30 36.84
N LYS A 220 35.80 -18.25 37.60
CA LYS A 220 36.74 -17.51 38.46
C LYS A 220 38.04 -17.08 37.76
N GLY A 221 37.94 -16.64 36.50
CA GLY A 221 39.08 -16.15 35.71
C GLY A 221 39.95 -17.24 35.06
N TRP A 222 39.62 -18.53 35.25
CA TRP A 222 40.31 -19.67 34.65
C TRP A 222 39.42 -20.43 33.66
N ALA A 223 40.01 -20.89 32.57
CA ALA A 223 39.37 -21.73 31.58
C ALA A 223 39.92 -23.17 31.68
N LYS A 224 39.04 -24.16 31.82
CA LYS A 224 39.41 -25.57 31.62
C LYS A 224 39.50 -25.84 30.12
N ILE A 225 40.67 -26.24 29.65
CA ILE A 225 40.97 -26.34 28.23
C ILE A 225 41.65 -27.66 27.86
N LYS A 226 41.59 -27.99 26.57
CA LYS A 226 42.48 -28.96 25.93
C LYS A 226 43.28 -28.25 24.84
N ALA A 227 44.60 -28.39 24.92
CA ALA A 227 45.54 -27.85 23.94
C ALA A 227 46.69 -28.84 23.73
N ASN A 228 47.08 -29.07 22.47
CA ASN A 228 48.13 -30.02 22.09
C ASN A 228 47.93 -31.43 22.72
N GLY A 229 46.69 -31.90 22.75
CA GLY A 229 46.32 -33.23 23.26
C GLY A 229 46.28 -33.36 24.79
N LYS A 230 46.70 -32.35 25.55
CA LYS A 230 46.72 -32.35 27.03
C LYS A 230 45.60 -31.48 27.61
N ASP A 231 45.01 -31.95 28.71
CA ASP A 231 44.01 -31.20 29.48
C ASP A 231 44.68 -30.36 30.58
N GLY A 232 44.19 -29.15 30.80
CA GLY A 232 44.73 -28.23 31.80
C GLY A 232 43.89 -26.96 31.96
N HIS A 233 44.39 -26.02 32.74
CA HIS A 233 43.73 -24.74 33.02
C HIS A 233 44.63 -23.57 32.63
N VAL A 234 44.05 -22.56 31.99
CA VAL A 234 44.74 -21.32 31.61
C VAL A 234 43.94 -20.10 32.05
N SER A 235 44.61 -18.97 32.27
CA SER A 235 43.90 -17.74 32.60
C SER A 235 43.12 -17.21 31.38
N THR A 236 41.84 -16.93 31.58
CA THR A 236 40.92 -16.44 30.54
C THR A 236 41.37 -15.09 29.93
N LYS A 237 42.15 -14.29 30.68
CA LYS A 237 42.66 -12.98 30.22
C LYS A 237 43.59 -13.05 29.01
N TYR A 238 44.14 -14.24 28.73
CA TYR A 238 45.02 -14.48 27.58
C TYR A 238 44.36 -15.34 26.51
N LEU A 239 43.02 -15.46 26.51
CA LEU A 239 42.26 -16.16 25.48
C LEU A 239 41.43 -15.18 24.67
N SER A 240 41.53 -15.29 23.35
CA SER A 240 40.75 -14.51 22.38
C SER A 240 39.83 -15.43 21.59
N THR A 241 38.63 -14.95 21.25
CA THR A 241 37.69 -15.66 20.38
C THR A 241 38.10 -15.63 18.90
N SER A 242 39.10 -14.82 18.55
CA SER A 242 39.68 -14.72 17.20
C SER A 242 41.19 -14.96 17.25
N LYS A 243 41.75 -15.69 16.26
CA LYS A 243 43.19 -15.99 16.20
C LYS A 243 43.99 -14.67 16.07
N PRO A 244 44.84 -14.33 17.04
CA PRO A 244 45.69 -13.14 16.90
C PRO A 244 46.68 -13.35 15.75
N GLY A 245 46.69 -12.42 14.80
CA GLY A 245 47.43 -12.54 13.54
C GLY A 245 48.95 -12.51 13.74
N THR A 246 49.63 -13.56 13.29
CA THR A 246 50.96 -13.45 12.69
C THR A 246 50.75 -13.11 11.21
N GLY A 247 51.51 -12.13 10.71
CA GLY A 247 51.23 -11.46 9.45
C GLY A 247 51.04 -12.35 8.21
N SER A 248 50.37 -11.74 7.24
CA SER A 248 50.23 -12.12 5.82
C SER A 248 48.93 -12.82 5.37
N VAL A 249 48.02 -11.95 4.91
CA VAL A 249 47.01 -11.97 3.83
C VAL A 249 46.21 -13.23 3.44
N THR A 250 44.89 -13.08 3.53
CA THR A 250 43.82 -13.82 2.86
C THR A 250 42.91 -12.76 2.19
N PRO A 251 42.27 -13.01 1.02
CA PRO A 251 41.80 -11.94 0.13
C PRO A 251 40.71 -11.07 0.76
N GLU A 252 41.01 -9.78 0.90
CA GLU A 252 40.04 -8.75 1.28
C GLU A 252 38.95 -8.64 0.21
N LYS A 253 37.70 -8.48 0.64
CA LYS A 253 36.59 -8.10 -0.23
C LYS A 253 36.87 -6.72 -0.82
N THR A 254 37.37 -6.66 -2.05
CA THR A 254 37.64 -5.41 -2.74
C THR A 254 36.38 -4.84 -3.39
N THR A 255 36.34 -3.53 -3.57
CA THR A 255 35.27 -2.84 -4.30
C THR A 255 35.87 -1.93 -5.36
N THR A 256 35.33 -1.93 -6.58
CA THR A 256 35.76 -1.02 -7.66
C THR A 256 35.11 0.35 -7.49
N LYS A 257 35.91 1.42 -7.56
CA LYS A 257 35.47 2.82 -7.58
C LYS A 257 36.17 3.59 -8.69
N TYR A 258 35.75 4.83 -8.93
CA TYR A 258 36.28 5.75 -9.92
C TYR A 258 36.66 7.09 -9.31
N VAL A 259 37.72 7.71 -9.84
CA VAL A 259 38.15 9.05 -9.43
C VAL A 259 37.17 10.12 -9.93
N ASN A 260 36.65 10.95 -9.04
CA ASN A 260 35.72 12.04 -9.33
C ASN A 260 36.26 13.38 -8.79
N VAL A 261 37.04 14.06 -9.63
CA VAL A 261 37.53 15.42 -9.38
C VAL A 261 36.83 16.40 -10.32
N SER A 262 36.57 17.63 -9.85
CA SER A 262 35.94 18.69 -10.66
C SER A 262 36.89 19.24 -11.74
N SER A 263 38.18 19.34 -11.43
CA SER A 263 39.27 19.67 -12.35
C SER A 263 40.61 19.10 -11.83
N GLY A 264 41.60 18.92 -12.71
CA GLY A 264 42.95 18.45 -12.33
C GLY A 264 43.09 16.93 -12.13
N THR A 265 43.99 16.52 -11.22
CA THR A 265 44.29 15.11 -10.90
C THR A 265 44.25 14.87 -9.39
N LEU A 266 43.87 13.66 -8.99
CA LEU A 266 43.86 13.20 -7.59
C LEU A 266 45.23 12.62 -7.20
N ASN A 267 45.82 13.13 -6.13
CA ASN A 267 47.09 12.63 -5.62
C ASN A 267 46.90 11.30 -4.86
N MET A 268 47.51 10.22 -5.35
CA MET A 268 47.67 8.96 -4.63
C MET A 268 48.94 9.02 -3.79
N ARG A 269 48.82 8.73 -2.48
CA ARG A 269 49.89 8.92 -1.49
C ARG A 269 50.36 7.60 -0.88
N LYS A 270 51.56 7.59 -0.28
CA LYS A 270 52.17 6.40 0.33
C LYS A 270 51.45 5.92 1.61
N SER A 271 50.77 6.81 2.32
CA SER A 271 49.92 6.52 3.49
C SER A 271 48.71 7.45 3.54
N GLY A 272 47.70 7.12 4.36
CA GLY A 272 46.46 7.90 4.53
C GLY A 272 46.66 9.20 5.32
N SER A 273 47.44 10.12 4.77
CA SER A 273 47.74 11.44 5.35
C SER A 273 48.03 12.46 4.24
N GLU A 274 47.62 13.72 4.44
CA GLU A 274 47.89 14.81 3.49
C GLU A 274 49.38 15.17 3.37
N SER A 275 50.15 14.89 4.43
CA SER A 275 51.61 15.10 4.46
C SER A 275 52.41 13.95 3.85
N ALA A 276 51.76 12.83 3.48
CA ALA A 276 52.46 11.68 2.92
C ALA A 276 52.91 11.93 1.47
N SER A 277 54.06 11.36 1.09
CA SER A 277 54.60 11.52 -0.25
C SER A 277 53.66 10.98 -1.33
N ILE A 278 53.57 11.70 -2.45
CA ILE A 278 52.72 11.37 -3.60
C ILE A 278 53.42 10.28 -4.42
N VAL A 279 52.73 9.18 -4.67
CA VAL A 279 53.23 8.00 -5.41
C VAL A 279 52.63 7.88 -6.82
N ALA A 280 51.51 8.55 -7.09
CA ALA A 280 50.93 8.71 -8.42
C ALA A 280 49.91 9.87 -8.46
N LYS A 281 49.56 10.34 -9.67
CA LYS A 281 48.45 11.28 -9.92
C LYS A 281 47.41 10.59 -10.80
N LEU A 282 46.14 10.60 -10.39
CA LEU A 282 45.04 9.88 -11.05
C LEU A 282 44.08 10.89 -11.70
N SER A 283 43.74 10.70 -12.97
CA SER A 283 42.81 11.56 -13.69
C SER A 283 41.35 11.20 -13.40
N LYS A 284 40.40 12.11 -13.66
CA LYS A 284 38.96 11.87 -13.54
C LYS A 284 38.55 10.64 -14.36
N GLY A 285 37.75 9.76 -13.77
CA GLY A 285 37.30 8.51 -14.39
C GLY A 285 38.27 7.33 -14.27
N THR A 286 39.46 7.52 -13.69
CA THR A 286 40.40 6.41 -13.41
C THR A 286 39.74 5.39 -12.50
N GLU A 287 39.78 4.13 -12.90
CA GLU A 287 39.29 2.99 -12.12
C GLU A 287 40.30 2.64 -11.01
N VAL A 288 39.79 2.40 -9.80
CA VAL A 288 40.60 2.05 -8.63
C VAL A 288 39.98 0.86 -7.89
N THR A 289 40.83 -0.08 -7.47
CA THR A 289 40.43 -1.19 -6.60
C THR A 289 40.61 -0.75 -5.16
N VAL A 290 39.52 -0.65 -4.40
CA VAL A 290 39.53 -0.27 -2.98
C VAL A 290 39.59 -1.51 -2.10
N TYR A 291 40.59 -1.56 -1.22
CA TYR A 291 40.79 -2.63 -0.24
C TYR A 291 40.15 -2.31 1.10
N SER A 292 40.24 -1.05 1.54
CA SER A 292 39.66 -0.57 2.80
C SER A 292 39.50 0.94 2.79
N GLU A 293 38.55 1.44 3.59
CA GLU A 293 38.31 2.86 3.82
C GLU A 293 38.32 3.13 5.32
N SER A 294 39.11 4.12 5.75
CA SER A 294 39.21 4.50 7.16
C SER A 294 39.66 5.94 7.28
N LYS A 295 39.01 6.70 8.18
CA LYS A 295 39.36 8.09 8.51
C LYS A 295 39.50 9.01 7.29
N GLY A 296 38.60 8.88 6.31
CA GLY A 296 38.60 9.70 5.08
C GLY A 296 39.62 9.28 4.01
N TRP A 297 40.34 8.17 4.21
CA TRP A 297 41.30 7.64 3.23
C TRP A 297 40.91 6.23 2.78
N ALA A 298 41.02 5.98 1.49
CA ALA A 298 40.87 4.67 0.88
C ALA A 298 42.24 4.09 0.54
N LYS A 299 42.53 2.87 1.01
CA LYS A 299 43.67 2.09 0.51
C LYS A 299 43.28 1.47 -0.83
N ILE A 300 44.02 1.79 -1.87
CA ILE A 300 43.68 1.43 -3.25
C ILE A 300 44.85 0.81 -4.01
N LYS A 301 44.52 0.14 -5.11
CA LYS A 301 45.44 -0.16 -6.19
C LYS A 301 44.92 0.46 -7.48
N ALA A 302 45.77 1.24 -8.14
CA ALA A 302 45.48 1.90 -9.41
C ALA A 302 46.75 1.87 -10.27
N ASN A 303 46.60 1.57 -11.57
CA ASN A 303 47.73 1.46 -12.51
C ASN A 303 48.86 0.54 -11.99
N GLY A 304 48.50 -0.56 -11.32
CA GLY A 304 49.45 -1.54 -10.78
C GLY A 304 50.16 -1.15 -9.48
N LYS A 305 49.98 0.07 -8.96
CA LYS A 305 50.62 0.55 -7.73
C LYS A 305 49.64 0.62 -6.56
N ASP A 306 50.11 0.27 -5.36
CA ASP A 306 49.35 0.43 -4.11
C ASP A 306 49.56 1.84 -3.53
N GLY A 307 48.50 2.43 -2.97
CA GLY A 307 48.56 3.73 -2.32
C GLY A 307 47.26 4.11 -1.61
N TYR A 308 47.18 5.36 -1.16
CA TYR A 308 46.03 5.90 -0.44
C TYR A 308 45.52 7.17 -1.13
N VAL A 309 44.21 7.29 -1.26
CA VAL A 309 43.53 8.48 -1.80
C VAL A 309 42.42 8.93 -0.86
N SER A 310 42.04 10.21 -0.88
CA SER A 310 40.89 10.68 -0.11
C SER A 310 39.59 10.08 -0.66
N THR A 311 38.71 9.63 0.23
CA THR A 311 37.41 9.04 -0.13
C THR A 311 36.46 10.03 -0.78
N ASP A 312 36.65 11.34 -0.54
CA ASP A 312 35.76 12.40 -1.06
C ASP A 312 35.82 12.53 -2.58
N TYR A 313 36.90 12.01 -3.18
CA TYR A 313 37.12 12.02 -4.63
C TYR A 313 36.91 10.66 -5.27
N LEU A 314 36.26 9.71 -4.57
CA LEU A 314 35.91 8.40 -5.12
C LEU A 314 34.40 8.24 -5.24
N THR A 315 33.95 7.68 -6.36
CA THR A 315 32.54 7.35 -6.62
C THR A 315 32.40 5.92 -7.12
N THR A 316 31.25 5.30 -6.91
CA THR A 316 30.94 3.97 -7.45
C THR A 316 30.49 4.02 -8.91
N ILE A 317 30.26 5.21 -9.47
CA ILE A 317 29.77 5.42 -10.84
C ILE A 317 30.84 6.16 -11.66
N LYS A 318 31.30 5.57 -12.77
CA LYS A 318 32.31 6.18 -13.63
C LYS A 318 31.86 7.56 -14.14
N PRO A 319 32.55 8.66 -13.78
CA PRO A 319 32.20 9.98 -14.29
C PRO A 319 32.42 10.05 -15.81
N GLY A 320 31.40 10.45 -16.58
CA GLY A 320 31.52 10.74 -18.02
C GLY A 320 30.83 9.76 -18.98
N THR A 321 30.16 8.71 -18.49
CA THR A 321 29.34 7.83 -19.34
C THR A 321 27.86 8.06 -19.10
N ASN A 322 27.17 8.66 -20.09
CA ASN A 322 25.71 8.70 -20.16
C ASN A 322 25.19 7.29 -20.48
N SER A 323 24.51 6.66 -19.53
CA SER A 323 23.66 5.50 -19.81
C SER A 323 22.46 5.40 -18.85
N LYS A 324 21.36 5.00 -19.48
CA LYS A 324 19.98 4.70 -19.07
C LYS A 324 19.85 3.96 -17.71
N PRO A 325 18.72 4.13 -16.98
CA PRO A 325 18.59 3.75 -15.56
C PRO A 325 18.73 2.24 -15.32
N SER A 326 19.56 1.87 -14.34
CA SER A 326 19.69 0.49 -13.88
C SER A 326 18.58 0.11 -12.90
N ILE A 327 18.07 -1.11 -13.12
CA ILE A 327 17.31 -2.05 -12.28
C ILE A 327 16.95 -1.54 -10.86
N PRO A 328 15.66 -1.59 -10.46
CA PRO A 328 15.19 -1.08 -9.17
C PRO A 328 15.84 -1.83 -8.00
N GLU A 329 16.32 -1.07 -7.01
CA GLU A 329 16.63 -1.61 -5.69
C GLU A 329 15.39 -2.34 -5.16
N LYS A 330 15.59 -3.56 -4.66
CA LYS A 330 14.52 -4.35 -4.06
C LYS A 330 14.05 -3.65 -2.80
N THR A 331 12.99 -2.86 -2.91
CA THR A 331 12.36 -2.24 -1.76
C THR A 331 11.62 -3.28 -0.93
N THR A 332 11.57 -3.05 0.37
CA THR A 332 10.83 -3.93 1.29
C THR A 332 9.84 -3.11 2.10
N THR A 333 8.60 -3.57 2.14
CA THR A 333 7.55 -2.97 2.96
C THR A 333 7.78 -3.27 4.44
N LYS A 334 7.82 -2.23 5.27
CA LYS A 334 7.82 -2.34 6.74
C LYS A 334 6.74 -1.43 7.34
N TYR A 335 6.49 -1.58 8.64
CA TYR A 335 5.50 -0.83 9.38
C TYR A 335 6.15 -0.10 10.55
N VAL A 336 5.73 1.12 10.82
CA VAL A 336 6.19 1.87 12.00
C VAL A 336 5.76 1.16 13.29
N ASN A 337 6.68 0.98 14.23
CA ASN A 337 6.52 0.21 15.45
C ASN A 337 7.07 1.00 16.65
N VAL A 338 6.37 2.09 17.00
CA VAL A 338 6.64 2.88 18.22
C VAL A 338 5.70 2.44 19.35
N SER A 339 6.14 2.45 20.60
CA SER A 339 5.33 2.06 21.77
C SER A 339 4.29 3.10 22.16
N SER A 340 4.55 4.39 21.88
CA SER A 340 3.61 5.51 22.02
C SER A 340 4.06 6.67 21.12
N GLY A 341 3.13 7.56 20.75
CA GLY A 341 3.41 8.73 19.90
C GLY A 341 3.62 8.41 18.41
N SER A 342 4.56 9.12 17.77
CA SER A 342 4.82 9.05 16.33
C SER A 342 6.32 9.01 16.03
N LEU A 343 6.73 8.31 14.98
CA LEU A 343 8.10 8.26 14.47
C LEU A 343 8.41 9.48 13.61
N ASN A 344 9.47 10.22 13.92
CA ASN A 344 9.90 11.35 13.10
C ASN A 344 10.65 10.86 11.85
N MET A 345 10.16 11.24 10.67
CA MET A 345 10.86 11.13 9.39
C MET A 345 11.63 12.41 9.15
N ARG A 346 12.94 12.29 8.91
CA ARG A 346 13.89 13.41 8.87
C ARG A 346 14.58 13.52 7.53
N ASN A 347 15.14 14.69 7.22
CA ASN A 347 15.86 14.93 5.96
C ASN A 347 17.28 14.31 5.93
N LYS A 348 17.82 13.90 7.07
CA LYS A 348 19.13 13.22 7.21
C LYS A 348 19.05 12.14 8.30
N PRO A 349 19.89 11.10 8.28
CA PRO A 349 19.91 10.02 9.29
C PRO A 349 20.59 10.48 10.59
N SER A 350 19.96 11.43 11.29
CA SER A 350 20.45 11.98 12.57
C SER A 350 19.28 12.43 13.45
N ASP A 351 19.40 12.26 14.77
CA ASP A 351 18.39 12.72 15.74
C ASP A 351 18.27 14.25 15.81
N SER A 352 19.30 14.97 15.38
CA SER A 352 19.31 16.44 15.28
C SER A 352 18.83 16.98 13.93
N ALA A 353 18.52 16.12 12.96
CA ALA A 353 18.08 16.55 11.62
C ALA A 353 16.64 17.06 11.62
N SER A 354 16.30 17.99 10.72
CA SER A 354 14.96 18.56 10.61
C SER A 354 13.92 17.48 10.34
N VAL A 355 12.80 17.52 11.08
CA VAL A 355 11.67 16.61 10.89
C VAL A 355 10.86 17.07 9.68
N ILE A 356 10.70 16.19 8.69
CA ILE A 356 9.88 16.38 7.50
C ILE A 356 8.41 16.09 7.84
N VAL A 357 8.15 14.95 8.49
CA VAL A 357 6.78 14.48 8.83
C VAL A 357 6.84 13.49 10.00
N LYS A 358 5.71 13.32 10.71
CA LYS A 358 5.55 12.35 11.79
C LYS A 358 4.70 11.16 11.33
N LEU A 359 5.22 9.95 11.50
CA LEU A 359 4.61 8.69 11.06
C LEU A 359 4.00 7.96 12.27
N ALA A 360 2.72 7.61 12.22
CA ALA A 360 2.05 6.88 13.30
C ALA A 360 2.47 5.40 13.34
N ARG A 361 2.32 4.74 14.49
CA ARG A 361 2.48 3.26 14.61
C ARG A 361 1.55 2.58 13.59
N GLY A 362 2.05 1.57 12.90
CA GLY A 362 1.32 0.82 11.88
C GLY A 362 1.35 1.44 10.48
N VAL A 363 1.87 2.66 10.31
CA VAL A 363 2.07 3.26 8.98
C VAL A 363 3.00 2.39 8.15
N GLU A 364 2.54 2.04 6.95
CA GLU A 364 3.31 1.32 5.95
C GLU A 364 4.36 2.26 5.33
N VAL A 365 5.60 1.78 5.24
CA VAL A 365 6.71 2.51 4.62
C VAL A 365 7.46 1.60 3.67
N GLU A 366 7.88 2.15 2.54
CA GLU A 366 8.75 1.48 1.59
C GLU A 366 10.20 1.74 2.00
N VAL A 367 10.91 0.70 2.46
CA VAL A 367 12.31 0.80 2.85
C VAL A 367 13.19 0.64 1.61
N ILE A 368 13.92 1.71 1.30
CA ILE A 368 14.85 1.80 0.16
C ILE A 368 16.22 1.25 0.58
N SER A 369 16.73 1.68 1.74
CA SER A 369 17.99 1.19 2.28
C SER A 369 18.07 1.31 3.81
N GLU A 370 18.91 0.50 4.44
CA GLU A 370 19.15 0.52 5.89
C GLU A 370 20.66 0.61 6.16
N SER A 371 21.07 1.57 6.98
CA SER A 371 22.47 1.74 7.37
C SER A 371 22.57 2.48 8.70
N ASN A 372 23.50 2.05 9.56
CA ASN A 372 23.84 2.72 10.83
C ASN A 372 22.62 3.03 11.73
N GLY A 373 21.64 2.14 11.80
CA GLY A 373 20.44 2.30 12.64
C GLY A 373 19.37 3.25 12.06
N TRP A 374 19.56 3.71 10.82
CA TRP A 374 18.60 4.50 10.06
C TRP A 374 18.14 3.78 8.80
N SER A 375 16.88 3.96 8.47
CA SER A 375 16.25 3.48 7.23
C SER A 375 15.95 4.69 6.35
N LYS A 376 16.45 4.68 5.11
CA LYS A 376 15.93 5.56 4.07
C LYS A 376 14.63 4.96 3.57
N ILE A 377 13.55 5.72 3.68
CA ILE A 377 12.20 5.27 3.38
C ILE A 377 11.51 6.21 2.41
N LYS A 378 10.47 5.69 1.76
CA LYS A 378 9.43 6.47 1.09
C LYS A 378 8.11 6.31 1.85
N ALA A 379 7.49 7.44 2.19
CA ALA A 379 6.20 7.50 2.86
C ALA A 379 5.49 8.79 2.46
N TYR A 380 4.16 8.74 2.30
CA TYR A 380 3.34 9.89 1.87
C TYR A 380 3.86 10.59 0.60
N GLY A 381 4.41 9.81 -0.35
CA GLY A 381 4.93 10.32 -1.62
C GLY A 381 6.30 11.01 -1.56
N GLY A 382 6.94 11.13 -0.38
CA GLY A 382 8.26 11.72 -0.19
C GLY A 382 9.31 10.76 0.37
N GLU A 383 10.59 11.08 0.19
CA GLU A 383 11.73 10.32 0.75
C GLU A 383 12.29 10.98 2.02
N GLY A 384 12.84 10.17 2.93
CA GLY A 384 13.43 10.64 4.18
C GLY A 384 14.01 9.51 5.01
N TYR A 385 14.52 9.85 6.19
CA TYR A 385 15.23 8.92 7.08
C TYR A 385 14.46 8.75 8.39
N VAL A 386 14.29 7.50 8.81
CA VAL A 386 13.68 7.13 10.09
C VAL A 386 14.60 6.18 10.86
N SER A 387 14.47 6.11 12.18
CA SER A 387 15.27 5.14 12.95
C SER A 387 14.74 3.72 12.74
N THR A 388 15.61 2.82 12.27
CA THR A 388 15.27 1.44 11.86
C THR A 388 14.65 0.62 12.99
N LYS A 389 15.03 0.88 14.25
CA LYS A 389 14.50 0.16 15.42
C LYS A 389 13.00 0.34 15.63
N TYR A 390 12.41 1.36 15.00
CA TYR A 390 10.98 1.61 15.02
C TYR A 390 10.29 1.16 13.74
N LEU A 391 10.90 0.26 12.96
CA LEU A 391 10.27 -0.41 11.83
C LEU A 391 10.13 -1.91 12.11
N SER A 392 9.03 -2.49 11.66
CA SER A 392 8.69 -3.90 11.84
C SER A 392 8.28 -4.53 10.50
N ALA A 393 8.73 -5.75 10.22
CA ALA A 393 8.30 -6.48 9.02
C ALA A 393 6.82 -6.92 9.09
N THR A 394 6.27 -7.04 10.30
CA THR A 394 4.87 -7.37 10.54
C THR A 394 4.14 -6.16 11.10
N LYS A 395 2.93 -5.88 10.62
CA LYS A 395 2.10 -4.79 11.16
C LYS A 395 1.91 -5.02 12.67
N PRO A 396 2.34 -4.10 13.54
CA PRO A 396 2.27 -4.33 14.98
C PRO A 396 0.81 -4.45 15.45
N GLY A 397 0.52 -5.48 16.25
CA GLY A 397 -0.81 -5.68 16.84
C GLY A 397 -1.19 -4.58 17.84
N SER A 398 -2.49 -4.36 17.99
CA SER A 398 -3.11 -3.37 18.88
C SER A 398 -2.72 -3.59 20.34
N VAL A 399 -2.21 -2.55 21.00
CA VAL A 399 -1.94 -2.55 22.44
C VAL A 399 -3.28 -2.33 23.16
N PRO A 400 -3.68 -3.18 24.12
CA PRO A 400 -4.90 -2.96 24.90
C PRO A 400 -4.73 -1.75 25.83
N GLY A 401 -5.64 -0.77 25.73
CA GLY A 401 -5.73 0.33 26.70
C GLY A 401 -4.96 1.60 26.32
N LEU A 402 -5.09 2.06 25.08
CA LEU A 402 -5.05 3.46 24.61
C LEU A 402 -5.03 3.38 23.08
N ASN A 403 -6.17 3.60 22.47
CA ASN A 403 -6.48 3.27 21.08
C ASN A 403 -5.82 4.26 20.09
N PRO A 404 -4.88 3.85 19.21
CA PRO A 404 -4.38 4.69 18.12
C PRO A 404 -5.09 4.43 16.78
N ASP A 405 -5.92 3.39 16.68
CA ASP A 405 -6.77 3.09 15.51
C ASP A 405 -8.21 2.83 15.98
N GLY A 406 -8.75 3.78 16.75
CA GLY A 406 -10.18 4.01 16.60
C GLY A 406 -10.35 4.46 15.16
N GLU A 407 -11.02 3.65 14.34
CA GLU A 407 -11.77 4.19 13.22
C GLU A 407 -12.60 5.35 13.76
N ALA A 408 -12.07 6.57 13.63
CA ALA A 408 -12.92 7.72 13.62
C ALA A 408 -13.69 7.56 12.32
N ASN A 409 -14.99 7.34 12.43
CA ASN A 409 -15.92 7.87 11.46
C ASN A 409 -15.38 9.22 11.01
N THR A 410 -14.79 9.28 9.80
CA THR A 410 -14.41 10.55 9.21
C THR A 410 -15.71 11.19 8.81
N LEU A 411 -16.25 12.00 9.71
CA LEU A 411 -17.47 12.74 9.41
C LEU A 411 -17.08 13.93 8.54
N PHE A 412 -17.69 14.02 7.38
CA PHE A 412 -17.76 15.28 6.66
C PHE A 412 -18.70 16.21 7.43
N LYS A 413 -18.17 17.36 7.86
CA LYS A 413 -18.96 18.44 8.46
C LYS A 413 -18.74 19.74 7.68
N TYR A 414 -19.59 20.71 7.93
CA TYR A 414 -19.55 22.03 7.32
C TYR A 414 -19.38 23.08 8.40
N VAL A 415 -18.56 24.09 8.13
CA VAL A 415 -18.48 25.27 9.01
C VAL A 415 -19.83 25.98 9.01
N ASN A 416 -20.37 26.25 10.20
CA ASN A 416 -21.63 26.93 10.42
C ASN A 416 -21.35 28.21 11.23
N VAL A 417 -21.17 29.33 10.54
CA VAL A 417 -20.96 30.67 11.14
C VAL A 417 -21.83 31.67 10.38
N SER A 418 -22.20 32.79 11.00
CA SER A 418 -22.99 33.83 10.32
C SER A 418 -22.31 34.32 9.03
N ASP A 419 -23.10 34.69 8.03
CA ASP A 419 -22.59 35.19 6.75
C ASP A 419 -21.64 36.39 6.95
N GLY A 420 -20.54 36.40 6.19
CA GLY A 420 -19.45 37.37 6.36
C GLY A 420 -18.48 37.07 7.52
N SER A 421 -18.75 36.07 8.36
CA SER A 421 -17.85 35.64 9.45
C SER A 421 -16.90 34.51 9.03
N SER A 422 -15.89 34.24 9.87
CA SER A 422 -14.95 33.13 9.65
C SER A 422 -14.61 32.40 10.96
N LEU A 423 -14.54 31.08 10.90
CA LEU A 423 -14.04 30.20 11.95
C LEU A 423 -12.51 30.10 11.89
N ASN A 424 -11.85 30.40 13.00
CA ASN A 424 -10.38 30.26 13.10
C ASN A 424 -9.98 28.78 13.25
N MET A 425 -9.21 28.27 12.31
CA MET A 425 -8.47 27.01 12.43
C MET A 425 -7.12 27.29 13.07
N ARG A 426 -6.79 26.56 14.14
CA ARG A 426 -5.63 26.79 14.99
C ARG A 426 -4.66 25.62 14.99
N SER A 427 -3.40 25.89 15.36
CA SER A 427 -2.33 24.89 15.43
C SER A 427 -2.51 23.85 16.54
N ALA A 428 -3.30 24.15 17.57
CA ALA A 428 -3.65 23.26 18.67
C ALA A 428 -5.12 23.49 19.12
N ALA A 429 -5.68 22.55 19.88
CA ALA A 429 -7.02 22.59 20.46
C ALA A 429 -7.13 23.62 21.61
N SER A 430 -6.90 24.90 21.31
CA SER A 430 -6.92 25.99 22.29
C SER A 430 -7.27 27.32 21.63
N ALA A 431 -8.05 28.16 22.31
CA ALA A 431 -8.41 29.49 21.84
C ALA A 431 -7.21 30.46 21.75
N THR A 432 -6.11 30.15 22.46
CA THR A 432 -4.87 30.94 22.44
C THR A 432 -3.85 30.42 21.44
N ALA A 433 -4.08 29.25 20.82
CA ALA A 433 -3.16 28.70 19.83
C ALA A 433 -3.14 29.55 18.55
N SER A 434 -2.00 29.58 17.85
CA SER A 434 -1.84 30.36 16.63
C SER A 434 -2.88 29.97 15.57
N ILE A 435 -3.48 30.99 14.95
CA ILE A 435 -4.42 30.82 13.84
C ILE A 435 -3.60 30.45 12.60
N ILE A 436 -3.91 29.31 12.00
CA ILE A 436 -3.23 28.78 10.81
C ILE A 436 -4.09 28.85 9.55
N ALA A 437 -5.41 29.02 9.69
CA ALA A 437 -6.35 29.35 8.62
C ALA A 437 -7.63 30.00 9.17
N LYS A 438 -8.36 30.72 8.31
CA LYS A 438 -9.73 31.18 8.56
C LYS A 438 -10.66 30.45 7.60
N LEU A 439 -11.71 29.82 8.12
CA LEU A 439 -12.67 29.04 7.35
C LEU A 439 -14.00 29.80 7.33
N VAL A 440 -14.50 30.11 6.15
CA VAL A 440 -15.78 30.83 5.98
C VAL A 440 -16.97 29.88 6.19
N ASN A 441 -18.18 30.44 6.29
CA ASN A 441 -19.41 29.65 6.34
C ASN A 441 -19.45 28.59 5.22
N ASN A 442 -20.05 27.43 5.51
CA ASN A 442 -20.18 26.26 4.64
C ASN A 442 -18.88 25.57 4.19
N THR A 443 -17.69 26.01 4.66
CA THR A 443 -16.43 25.31 4.34
C THR A 443 -16.52 23.85 4.76
N ALA A 444 -16.38 22.92 3.81
CA ALA A 444 -16.34 21.49 4.10
C ALA A 444 -15.05 21.13 4.85
N VAL A 445 -15.20 20.36 5.92
CA VAL A 445 -14.08 19.89 6.74
C VAL A 445 -14.16 18.39 6.96
N THR A 446 -13.02 17.72 6.85
CA THR A 446 -12.89 16.31 7.28
C THR A 446 -12.56 16.30 8.77
N VAL A 447 -13.48 15.78 9.60
CA VAL A 447 -13.28 15.68 11.05
C VAL A 447 -12.64 14.34 11.40
N TYR A 448 -11.49 14.39 12.09
CA TYR A 448 -10.77 13.19 12.54
C TYR A 448 -11.02 12.84 14.00
N SER A 449 -11.37 13.83 14.81
CA SER A 449 -11.62 13.64 16.24
C SER A 449 -12.30 14.87 16.83
N GLU A 450 -13.23 14.66 17.75
CA GLU A 450 -13.86 15.73 18.53
C GLU A 450 -13.60 15.46 20.00
N SER A 451 -13.04 16.45 20.70
CA SER A 451 -12.74 16.34 22.12
C SER A 451 -12.69 17.73 22.75
N ASN A 452 -13.30 17.88 23.94
CA ASN A 452 -13.26 19.11 24.72
C ASN A 452 -13.69 20.36 23.93
N GLY A 453 -14.73 20.25 23.08
CA GLY A 453 -15.23 21.37 22.28
C GLY A 453 -14.36 21.75 21.07
N TRP A 454 -13.31 20.97 20.77
CA TRP A 454 -12.46 21.14 19.60
C TRP A 454 -12.55 19.94 18.66
N SER A 455 -12.55 20.23 17.37
CA SER A 455 -12.49 19.25 16.29
C SER A 455 -11.14 19.34 15.61
N ARG A 456 -10.42 18.21 15.51
CA ARG A 456 -9.24 18.12 14.65
C ARG A 456 -9.72 17.88 13.24
N VAL A 457 -9.40 18.79 12.33
CA VAL A 457 -9.93 18.79 10.98
C VAL A 457 -8.86 19.01 9.93
N THR A 458 -9.15 18.61 8.69
CA THR A 458 -8.43 19.05 7.49
C THR A 458 -9.37 19.88 6.64
N ALA A 459 -8.90 21.04 6.20
CA ALA A 459 -9.58 21.91 5.25
C ALA A 459 -8.52 22.67 4.42
N ASN A 460 -8.78 22.89 3.13
CA ASN A 460 -7.87 23.63 2.23
C ASN A 460 -6.40 23.15 2.27
N GLY A 461 -6.22 21.83 2.37
CA GLY A 461 -4.89 21.19 2.43
C GLY A 461 -4.11 21.44 3.71
N LYS A 462 -4.72 22.03 4.75
CA LYS A 462 -4.12 22.23 6.07
C LYS A 462 -4.85 21.41 7.13
N THR A 463 -4.10 20.88 8.09
CA THR A 463 -4.65 20.17 9.25
C THR A 463 -4.49 21.04 10.49
N GLY A 464 -5.57 21.20 11.25
CA GLY A 464 -5.60 22.01 12.46
C GLY A 464 -6.78 21.68 13.36
N TYR A 465 -7.08 22.59 14.28
CA TYR A 465 -8.16 22.46 15.24
C TYR A 465 -9.14 23.62 15.10
N VAL A 466 -10.43 23.33 15.05
CA VAL A 466 -11.52 24.31 15.02
C VAL A 466 -12.47 24.05 16.20
N SER A 467 -13.24 25.04 16.62
CA SER A 467 -14.24 24.83 17.67
C SER A 467 -15.44 24.05 17.11
N THR A 468 -15.77 22.93 17.75
CA THR A 468 -16.77 21.95 17.29
C THR A 468 -18.18 22.55 17.15
N GLN A 469 -18.52 23.54 17.98
CA GLN A 469 -19.84 24.20 17.96
C GLN A 469 -20.17 24.88 16.62
N TYR A 470 -19.14 25.21 15.83
CA TYR A 470 -19.30 25.82 14.51
C TYR A 470 -19.23 24.78 13.39
N LEU A 471 -19.45 23.50 13.69
CA LEU A 471 -19.49 22.43 12.69
C LEU A 471 -20.87 21.75 12.68
N THR A 472 -21.44 21.52 11.50
CA THR A 472 -22.69 20.78 11.29
C THR A 472 -22.48 19.52 10.44
N ALA A 473 -23.15 18.42 10.79
CA ALA A 473 -23.13 17.16 10.03
C ALA A 473 -24.11 17.17 8.84
N LYS A 474 -25.11 18.05 8.86
CA LYS A 474 -26.06 18.21 7.77
C LYS A 474 -25.43 19.15 6.74
N ALA A 475 -25.17 18.62 5.54
CA ALA A 475 -24.91 19.47 4.38
C ALA A 475 -26.07 20.46 4.24
N PRO A 476 -25.83 21.73 3.87
CA PRO A 476 -26.92 22.64 3.51
C PRO A 476 -27.87 21.91 2.54
N GLU A 477 -29.17 22.11 2.68
CA GLU A 477 -30.13 21.56 1.73
C GLU A 477 -29.87 22.21 0.37
N GLY A 478 -29.13 21.50 -0.47
CA GLY A 478 -28.65 21.96 -1.77
C GLY A 478 -27.30 22.67 -1.72
N PRO A 479 -26.57 22.70 -2.86
CA PRO A 479 -25.42 23.58 -2.99
C PRO A 479 -25.89 25.03 -2.81
N GLY A 480 -25.20 25.79 -1.95
CA GLY A 480 -25.33 27.24 -1.76
C GLY A 480 -26.67 27.86 -2.19
N SER A 481 -27.59 28.06 -1.25
CA SER A 481 -28.59 29.12 -1.42
C SER A 481 -28.26 30.20 -0.39
N SER A 482 -27.98 31.43 -0.80
CA SER A 482 -28.75 32.20 -1.77
C SER A 482 -28.00 32.56 -3.07
N ASN A 483 -28.60 32.15 -4.21
CA ASN A 483 -28.34 32.53 -5.62
C ASN A 483 -27.77 31.46 -6.57
N GLY A 484 -27.55 30.21 -6.14
CA GLY A 484 -27.28 29.10 -7.06
C GLY A 484 -28.50 28.71 -7.91
N SER A 485 -28.42 28.79 -9.25
CA SER A 485 -29.49 28.29 -10.14
C SER A 485 -29.06 26.98 -10.80
N VAL A 486 -29.72 25.87 -10.41
CA VAL A 486 -29.55 24.56 -11.07
C VAL A 486 -30.70 24.35 -12.05
N ILE A 487 -30.39 24.34 -13.33
CA ILE A 487 -31.34 24.09 -14.41
C ILE A 487 -31.17 22.63 -14.83
N ARG A 488 -32.23 21.83 -14.72
CA ARG A 488 -32.25 20.47 -15.26
C ARG A 488 -33.00 20.47 -16.59
N ILE A 489 -32.36 19.92 -17.61
CA ILE A 489 -32.95 19.70 -18.93
C ILE A 489 -32.72 18.27 -19.38
N ASP A 490 -33.61 17.75 -20.20
CA ASP A 490 -33.48 16.42 -20.78
C ASP A 490 -33.02 16.53 -22.23
N LYS A 491 -32.15 15.60 -22.64
CA LYS A 491 -31.75 15.41 -24.03
C LYS A 491 -32.19 14.05 -24.51
N GLU A 492 -33.28 14.05 -25.26
CA GLU A 492 -33.83 12.85 -25.90
C GLU A 492 -32.90 12.35 -27.03
N TYR A 493 -32.71 11.04 -27.07
CA TYR A 493 -32.08 10.28 -28.15
C TYR A 493 -33.06 9.22 -28.65
N ASN A 494 -33.23 9.13 -29.97
CA ASN A 494 -33.97 8.11 -30.69
C ASN A 494 -33.20 6.78 -30.74
N LEU A 495 -32.77 6.30 -29.57
CA LEU A 495 -32.12 5.02 -29.35
C LEU A 495 -32.67 4.41 -28.07
N THR A 496 -33.00 3.12 -28.10
CA THR A 496 -33.28 2.35 -26.88
C THR A 496 -31.99 2.13 -26.09
N MET A 497 -32.09 1.94 -24.76
CA MET A 497 -30.93 1.60 -23.92
C MET A 497 -30.19 0.35 -24.44
N GLU A 498 -30.93 -0.70 -24.80
CA GLU A 498 -30.38 -1.97 -25.32
C GLU A 498 -29.52 -1.74 -26.57
N LYS A 499 -30.02 -0.98 -27.54
CA LYS A 499 -29.25 -0.65 -28.76
C LYS A 499 -27.99 0.14 -28.45
N MET A 500 -28.04 1.07 -27.49
CA MET A 500 -26.86 1.83 -27.09
C MET A 500 -25.82 0.92 -26.41
N VAL A 501 -26.24 -0.02 -25.56
CA VAL A 501 -25.33 -1.04 -24.98
C VAL A 501 -24.68 -1.88 -26.07
N GLU A 502 -25.44 -2.36 -27.08
CA GLU A 502 -24.91 -3.12 -28.21
C GLU A 502 -23.79 -2.35 -28.94
N VAL A 503 -24.03 -1.07 -29.23
CA VAL A 503 -23.05 -0.17 -29.85
C VAL A 503 -21.78 -0.04 -29.01
N GLN A 504 -21.92 0.09 -27.68
CA GLN A 504 -20.78 0.22 -26.77
C GLN A 504 -20.01 -1.09 -26.56
N MET A 505 -20.70 -2.23 -26.59
CA MET A 505 -20.06 -3.54 -26.49
C MET A 505 -19.18 -3.85 -27.71
N ALA A 506 -19.53 -3.33 -28.90
CA ALA A 506 -18.74 -3.51 -30.12
C ALA A 506 -17.34 -2.87 -30.06
N VAL A 507 -17.14 -1.84 -29.22
CA VAL A 507 -15.85 -1.14 -29.08
C VAL A 507 -15.02 -1.59 -27.88
N ASN A 508 -15.42 -2.66 -27.18
CA ASN A 508 -14.65 -3.28 -26.09
C ASN A 508 -14.23 -2.29 -24.97
N GLY A 509 -15.17 -1.53 -24.41
CA GLY A 509 -14.90 -0.69 -23.24
C GLY A 509 -14.24 -1.47 -22.09
N GLN A 510 -13.34 -0.83 -21.36
CA GLN A 510 -12.50 -1.46 -20.34
C GLN A 510 -13.01 -1.16 -18.92
N THR A 511 -12.68 -2.04 -17.98
CA THR A 511 -12.88 -1.85 -16.54
C THR A 511 -11.73 -2.47 -15.76
N ASP A 512 -11.51 -1.98 -14.53
CA ASP A 512 -10.58 -2.52 -13.54
C ASP A 512 -11.23 -3.58 -12.61
N LYS A 513 -12.52 -3.86 -12.80
CA LYS A 513 -13.22 -4.95 -12.11
C LYS A 513 -12.64 -6.33 -12.47
N LYS A 514 -12.72 -7.25 -11.51
CA LYS A 514 -12.32 -8.65 -11.70
C LYS A 514 -13.53 -9.51 -12.01
N TYR A 515 -13.43 -10.26 -13.09
CA TYR A 515 -14.43 -11.26 -13.47
C TYR A 515 -13.91 -12.67 -13.25
N LYS A 516 -14.82 -13.62 -13.04
CA LYS A 516 -14.52 -15.02 -13.33
C LYS A 516 -14.29 -15.16 -14.83
N THR A 517 -13.26 -15.92 -15.19
CA THR A 517 -12.83 -16.05 -16.58
C THR A 517 -12.70 -17.50 -16.98
N TYR A 518 -13.19 -17.81 -18.18
CA TYR A 518 -13.26 -19.16 -18.69
C TYR A 518 -12.57 -19.25 -20.06
N ILE A 519 -11.87 -20.35 -20.30
CA ILE A 519 -11.31 -20.70 -21.62
C ILE A 519 -11.76 -22.11 -22.00
N ARG A 520 -12.13 -22.29 -23.28
CA ARG A 520 -12.61 -23.57 -23.79
C ARG A 520 -11.48 -24.60 -23.80
N GLU A 521 -11.82 -25.87 -23.61
CA GLU A 521 -10.84 -26.93 -23.40
C GLU A 521 -9.85 -27.14 -24.55
N ASP A 522 -10.27 -26.88 -25.79
CA ASP A 522 -9.43 -26.96 -26.99
C ASP A 522 -8.40 -25.82 -27.10
N GLY A 523 -8.61 -24.74 -26.35
CA GLY A 523 -7.67 -23.64 -26.23
C GLY A 523 -6.52 -23.90 -25.27
N LEU A 524 -6.52 -25.03 -24.54
CA LEU A 524 -5.46 -25.39 -23.60
C LEU A 524 -4.84 -26.75 -23.90
N THR A 525 -3.51 -26.80 -23.84
CA THR A 525 -2.78 -28.05 -23.57
C THR A 525 -2.62 -28.18 -22.06
N LEU A 526 -3.24 -29.19 -21.45
CA LEU A 526 -3.13 -29.41 -20.01
C LEU A 526 -1.72 -29.90 -19.63
N ILE A 527 -1.15 -29.29 -18.60
CA ILE A 527 0.06 -29.79 -17.94
C ILE A 527 -0.35 -30.72 -16.80
N ASN A 528 -1.36 -30.32 -16.02
CA ASN A 528 -2.01 -31.12 -14.99
C ASN A 528 -3.41 -30.52 -14.69
N SER A 529 -4.12 -31.07 -13.71
CA SER A 529 -5.48 -30.65 -13.36
C SER A 529 -5.63 -29.19 -12.92
N THR A 530 -4.53 -28.54 -12.54
CA THR A 530 -4.52 -27.14 -12.04
C THR A 530 -3.77 -26.17 -12.95
N LYS A 531 -3.18 -26.65 -14.06
CA LYS A 531 -2.39 -25.82 -14.98
C LYS A 531 -2.52 -26.27 -16.43
N GLY A 532 -2.68 -25.31 -17.33
CA GLY A 532 -2.59 -25.52 -18.77
C GLY A 532 -1.81 -24.39 -19.47
N THR A 533 -1.40 -24.64 -20.70
CA THR A 533 -0.81 -23.64 -21.58
C THR A 533 -1.72 -23.38 -22.77
N VAL A 534 -1.87 -22.11 -23.13
CA VAL A 534 -2.70 -21.71 -24.28
C VAL A 534 -2.12 -22.24 -25.58
N ARG A 535 -2.97 -22.91 -26.37
CA ARG A 535 -2.61 -23.57 -27.64
C ARG A 535 -2.97 -22.70 -28.84
N GLY A 536 -1.97 -22.06 -29.44
CA GLY A 536 -2.14 -21.23 -30.63
C GLY A 536 -2.48 -19.78 -30.31
N THR A 537 -2.96 -19.03 -31.30
CA THR A 537 -3.27 -17.59 -31.19
C THR A 537 -4.77 -17.34 -31.40
N GLY A 538 -5.25 -16.14 -31.05
CA GLY A 538 -6.66 -15.76 -31.23
C GLY A 538 -7.59 -16.15 -30.07
N TRP A 539 -7.08 -16.87 -29.07
CA TRP A 539 -7.84 -17.23 -27.88
C TRP A 539 -8.15 -16.04 -26.99
N ARG A 540 -9.36 -16.07 -26.42
CA ARG A 540 -9.85 -15.09 -25.45
C ARG A 540 -10.46 -15.82 -24.29
N VAL A 541 -10.22 -15.31 -23.08
CA VAL A 541 -10.99 -15.71 -21.92
C VAL A 541 -12.36 -15.01 -21.96
N ARG A 542 -13.39 -15.69 -21.49
CA ARG A 542 -14.78 -15.22 -21.50
C ARG A 542 -15.36 -15.12 -20.11
N GLY A 543 -16.38 -14.27 -19.94
CA GLY A 543 -17.04 -14.04 -18.65
C GLY A 543 -17.90 -15.20 -18.14
N GLY A 544 -18.13 -16.21 -19.00
CA GLY A 544 -18.85 -17.43 -18.65
C GLY A 544 -18.44 -18.61 -19.53
N ALA A 545 -18.97 -19.79 -19.21
CA ALA A 545 -18.66 -21.05 -19.88
C ALA A 545 -19.52 -21.22 -21.15
N GLY A 546 -19.08 -20.60 -22.24
CA GLY A 546 -19.73 -20.71 -23.54
C GLY A 546 -19.24 -19.64 -24.51
N SER A 547 -19.31 -19.94 -25.80
CA SER A 547 -18.91 -19.01 -26.87
C SER A 547 -19.78 -17.75 -26.99
N ASN A 548 -21.01 -17.78 -26.47
CA ASN A 548 -21.96 -16.66 -26.44
C ASN A 548 -21.64 -15.60 -25.37
N TYR A 549 -20.80 -15.91 -24.38
CA TYR A 549 -20.37 -14.94 -23.37
C TYR A 549 -19.37 -13.95 -23.95
N TRP A 550 -19.39 -12.71 -23.46
CA TRP A 550 -18.45 -11.67 -23.90
C TRP A 550 -17.00 -12.08 -23.65
N ALA A 551 -16.11 -11.60 -24.51
CA ALA A 551 -14.67 -11.78 -24.32
C ALA A 551 -14.17 -10.79 -23.26
N VAL A 552 -13.59 -11.29 -22.18
CA VAL A 552 -12.98 -10.50 -21.10
C VAL A 552 -11.58 -10.01 -21.51
N GLY A 553 -10.84 -10.81 -22.28
CA GLY A 553 -9.56 -10.37 -22.82
C GLY A 553 -8.81 -11.45 -23.58
N PRO A 554 -7.77 -11.06 -24.35
CA PRO A 554 -6.95 -11.99 -25.10
C PRO A 554 -5.97 -12.75 -24.21
N VAL A 555 -5.60 -13.95 -24.63
CA VAL A 555 -4.47 -14.71 -24.07
C VAL A 555 -3.48 -15.06 -25.18
N SER A 556 -2.20 -15.09 -24.82
CA SER A 556 -1.11 -15.33 -25.79
C SER A 556 -0.80 -16.82 -25.93
N ASN A 557 -0.29 -17.22 -27.10
CA ASN A 557 0.22 -18.58 -27.30
C ASN A 557 1.27 -18.93 -26.24
N ASN A 558 1.25 -20.17 -25.74
CA ASN A 558 2.10 -20.69 -24.67
C ASN A 558 1.96 -19.97 -23.32
N GLN A 559 0.99 -19.06 -23.14
CA GLN A 559 0.70 -18.46 -21.84
C GLN A 559 0.23 -19.55 -20.88
N SER A 560 0.91 -19.67 -19.73
CA SER A 560 0.48 -20.58 -18.66
C SER A 560 -0.67 -19.96 -17.88
N LEU A 561 -1.74 -20.73 -17.68
CA LEU A 561 -2.91 -20.36 -16.90
C LEU A 561 -3.13 -21.36 -15.77
N THR A 562 -3.47 -20.83 -14.58
CA THR A 562 -3.92 -21.64 -13.45
C THR A 562 -5.39 -21.99 -13.64
N ILE A 563 -5.73 -23.26 -13.57
CA ILE A 563 -7.09 -23.79 -13.68
C ILE A 563 -7.67 -23.95 -12.28
N LYS A 564 -8.85 -23.37 -12.06
CA LYS A 564 -9.60 -23.43 -10.79
C LYS A 564 -10.68 -24.50 -10.81
N SER A 565 -11.41 -24.58 -11.91
CA SER A 565 -12.54 -25.50 -12.04
C SER A 565 -12.74 -25.88 -13.51
N LYS A 566 -13.48 -26.98 -13.72
CA LYS A 566 -13.92 -27.45 -15.03
C LYS A 566 -15.45 -27.51 -15.02
N VAL A 567 -16.08 -26.89 -16.02
CA VAL A 567 -17.54 -26.83 -16.16
C VAL A 567 -17.93 -27.15 -17.59
N ARG A 568 -19.10 -27.76 -17.80
CA ARG A 568 -19.65 -28.00 -19.14
C ARG A 568 -20.39 -26.74 -19.58
N GLY A 569 -19.98 -26.15 -20.69
CA GLY A 569 -20.58 -24.93 -21.23
C GLY A 569 -21.87 -25.20 -21.98
N SER A 570 -22.60 -24.12 -22.25
CA SER A 570 -23.85 -24.13 -23.04
C SER A 570 -23.64 -24.61 -24.49
N ASP A 571 -22.41 -24.52 -24.99
CA ASP A 571 -22.00 -24.99 -26.32
C ASP A 571 -21.54 -26.45 -26.34
N GLY A 572 -21.73 -27.20 -25.24
CA GLY A 572 -21.46 -28.63 -25.14
C GLY A 572 -20.01 -28.99 -24.82
N TYR A 573 -19.07 -28.06 -25.01
CA TYR A 573 -17.65 -28.20 -24.67
C TYR A 573 -17.41 -28.05 -23.17
N TYR A 574 -16.29 -28.58 -22.69
CA TYR A 574 -15.81 -28.16 -21.37
C TYR A 574 -15.06 -26.82 -21.43
N TRP A 575 -15.23 -26.06 -20.37
CA TRP A 575 -14.57 -24.80 -20.13
C TRP A 575 -13.83 -24.86 -18.80
N TYR A 576 -12.61 -24.33 -18.79
CA TYR A 576 -11.78 -24.20 -17.60
C TYR A 576 -11.93 -22.79 -17.05
N GLU A 577 -12.34 -22.68 -15.79
CA GLU A 577 -12.20 -21.42 -15.05
C GLU A 577 -10.72 -21.20 -14.77
N VAL A 578 -10.19 -20.04 -15.16
CA VAL A 578 -8.76 -19.72 -15.09
C VAL A 578 -8.50 -18.42 -14.38
N ASP A 579 -7.32 -18.29 -13.76
CA ASP A 579 -6.82 -17.01 -13.26
C ASP A 579 -6.40 -16.09 -14.39
N TYR A 580 -7.11 -14.97 -14.54
CA TYR A 580 -6.78 -13.92 -15.50
C TYR A 580 -6.51 -12.59 -14.80
N ASN A 581 -5.29 -12.46 -14.27
CA ASN A 581 -4.87 -11.34 -13.41
C ASN A 581 -4.42 -10.10 -14.20
N LYS A 582 -5.29 -9.53 -15.04
CA LYS A 582 -5.04 -8.25 -15.73
C LYS A 582 -5.63 -7.07 -14.96
N THR A 583 -4.95 -5.92 -14.97
CA THR A 583 -5.42 -4.69 -14.33
C THR A 583 -6.65 -4.13 -15.04
N TRP A 584 -6.66 -4.15 -16.37
CA TRP A 584 -7.79 -3.72 -17.20
C TRP A 584 -8.26 -4.88 -18.07
N VAL A 585 -9.58 -5.03 -18.15
CA VAL A 585 -10.25 -6.07 -18.94
C VAL A 585 -11.46 -5.49 -19.66
N ASN A 586 -11.93 -6.15 -20.72
CA ASN A 586 -13.20 -5.81 -21.36
C ASN A 586 -14.35 -5.93 -20.34
N ALA A 587 -15.17 -4.89 -20.23
CA ALA A 587 -16.33 -4.86 -19.36
C ALA A 587 -17.41 -5.86 -19.78
N SER A 588 -18.18 -6.35 -18.79
CA SER A 588 -19.38 -7.13 -19.05
C SER A 588 -20.51 -6.27 -19.61
N PRO A 589 -21.49 -6.85 -20.32
CA PRO A 589 -22.69 -6.13 -20.75
C PRO A 589 -23.42 -5.42 -19.60
N GLU A 590 -23.51 -6.06 -18.42
CA GLU A 590 -24.20 -5.52 -17.24
C GLU A 590 -23.45 -4.31 -16.68
N ASP A 591 -22.13 -4.37 -16.60
CA ASP A 591 -21.31 -3.24 -16.17
C ASP A 591 -21.33 -2.10 -17.19
N MET A 592 -21.38 -2.43 -18.49
CA MET A 592 -21.55 -1.45 -19.56
C MET A 592 -22.88 -0.71 -19.40
N GLU A 593 -23.99 -1.45 -19.30
CA GLU A 593 -25.33 -0.89 -19.12
C GLU A 593 -25.43 -0.06 -17.84
N TYR A 594 -24.89 -0.54 -16.72
CA TYR A 594 -24.92 0.19 -15.46
C TYR A 594 -24.27 1.57 -15.57
N ASN A 595 -23.11 1.67 -16.23
CA ASN A 595 -22.39 2.93 -16.37
C ASN A 595 -22.95 3.83 -17.50
N LEU A 596 -23.61 3.23 -18.49
CA LEU A 596 -24.28 3.95 -19.56
C LEU A 596 -25.61 4.53 -19.10
N ASN A 597 -26.39 3.84 -18.26
CA ASN A 597 -27.76 4.22 -17.94
C ASN A 597 -27.84 5.48 -17.05
N PRO A 598 -28.35 6.62 -17.56
CA PRO A 598 -28.40 7.87 -16.81
C PRO A 598 -29.26 7.80 -15.54
N ASN A 599 -30.28 6.92 -15.51
CA ASN A 599 -31.18 6.76 -14.36
C ASN A 599 -30.45 6.26 -13.11
N ASN A 600 -29.32 5.58 -13.27
CA ASN A 600 -28.47 5.15 -12.15
C ASN A 600 -27.74 6.33 -11.47
N PHE A 601 -27.69 7.50 -12.10
CA PHE A 601 -26.86 8.62 -11.66
C PHE A 601 -27.59 9.95 -11.52
N VAL A 602 -28.75 10.13 -12.16
CA VAL A 602 -29.48 11.42 -12.20
C VAL A 602 -29.86 11.96 -10.81
N ASN A 603 -30.12 11.06 -9.87
CA ASN A 603 -30.48 11.37 -8.48
C ASN A 603 -29.29 11.29 -7.52
N ASP A 604 -28.11 10.88 -7.98
CA ASP A 604 -26.90 10.86 -7.17
C ASP A 604 -26.32 12.29 -7.12
N PRO A 605 -26.12 12.88 -5.92
CA PRO A 605 -25.68 14.26 -5.77
C PRO A 605 -24.32 14.53 -6.41
N VAL A 606 -23.44 13.53 -6.47
CA VAL A 606 -22.09 13.66 -7.01
C VAL A 606 -22.04 13.12 -8.44
N ARG A 607 -22.54 11.91 -8.67
CA ARG A 607 -22.45 11.24 -9.98
C ARG A 607 -23.32 11.89 -11.05
N SER A 608 -24.34 12.65 -10.68
CA SER A 608 -25.11 13.47 -11.64
C SER A 608 -24.28 14.57 -12.29
N PHE A 609 -23.14 14.96 -11.72
CA PHE A 609 -22.28 16.00 -12.31
C PHE A 609 -21.64 15.57 -13.65
N GLN A 610 -21.74 14.29 -14.02
CA GLN A 610 -21.32 13.84 -15.35
C GLN A 610 -22.19 14.43 -16.48
N PHE A 611 -23.38 14.93 -16.12
CA PHE A 611 -24.36 15.56 -17.00
C PHE A 611 -24.25 17.08 -17.04
N VAL A 612 -23.29 17.68 -16.32
CA VAL A 612 -23.09 19.14 -16.35
C VAL A 612 -22.73 19.60 -17.76
N LYS A 613 -23.46 20.62 -18.25
CA LYS A 613 -23.18 21.34 -19.49
C LYS A 613 -21.85 22.08 -19.37
N LEU A 614 -20.81 21.47 -19.91
CA LEU A 614 -19.46 22.02 -19.99
C LEU A 614 -19.35 23.16 -21.00
N SER A 615 -20.34 23.32 -21.89
CA SER A 615 -20.42 24.44 -22.85
C SER A 615 -20.97 25.74 -22.26
N GLN A 616 -21.27 25.77 -20.95
CA GLN A 616 -21.84 26.93 -20.28
C GLN A 616 -20.95 27.43 -19.15
N VAL A 617 -20.73 28.73 -19.16
CA VAL A 617 -20.10 29.47 -18.05
C VAL A 617 -21.03 29.52 -16.84
N THR A 618 -20.42 29.56 -15.66
CA THR A 618 -21.07 29.49 -14.35
C THR A 618 -21.39 30.85 -13.77
N ASN A 619 -20.82 31.92 -14.33
CA ASN A 619 -20.83 33.27 -13.73
C ASN A 619 -20.27 33.25 -12.28
N MET A 620 -19.22 32.44 -12.04
CA MET A 620 -18.61 32.30 -10.73
C MET A 620 -18.04 33.64 -10.21
N ASN A 621 -18.13 33.87 -8.90
CA ASN A 621 -17.50 35.02 -8.27
C ASN A 621 -15.98 34.84 -8.21
N VAL A 622 -15.25 35.66 -8.97
CA VAL A 622 -13.77 35.60 -9.08
C VAL A 622 -13.08 35.68 -7.72
N SER A 623 -13.50 36.60 -6.85
CA SER A 623 -12.91 36.79 -5.53
C SER A 623 -13.16 35.57 -4.63
N GLU A 624 -14.37 35.03 -4.69
CA GLU A 624 -14.74 33.82 -3.96
C GLU A 624 -13.90 32.61 -4.38
N VAL A 625 -13.81 32.36 -5.68
CA VAL A 625 -13.02 31.25 -6.25
C VAL A 625 -11.55 31.39 -5.88
N ASN A 626 -10.99 32.60 -5.97
CA ASN A 626 -9.62 32.85 -5.54
C ASN A 626 -9.40 32.56 -4.06
N ASN A 627 -10.34 32.97 -3.20
CA ASN A 627 -10.21 32.84 -1.75
C ASN A 627 -10.45 31.40 -1.26
N ARG A 628 -11.41 30.68 -1.86
CA ARG A 628 -11.88 29.37 -1.37
C ARG A 628 -11.29 28.20 -2.14
N ILE A 629 -11.06 28.35 -3.46
CA ILE A 629 -10.63 27.25 -4.34
C ILE A 629 -9.14 27.36 -4.68
N LEU A 630 -8.70 28.51 -5.20
CA LEU A 630 -7.35 28.68 -5.74
C LEU A 630 -6.32 29.14 -4.70
N SER A 631 -6.76 29.44 -3.47
CA SER A 631 -5.86 29.79 -2.36
C SER A 631 -4.88 28.66 -2.06
N GLY A 632 -3.58 28.97 -2.08
CA GLY A 632 -2.51 28.00 -1.85
C GLY A 632 -2.28 27.00 -2.99
N LYS A 633 -2.88 27.21 -4.18
CA LYS A 633 -2.76 26.31 -5.34
C LYS A 633 -1.60 26.68 -6.27
N GLY A 634 -0.44 26.98 -5.67
CA GLY A 634 0.78 27.30 -6.39
C GLY A 634 0.59 28.42 -7.41
N ILE A 635 1.01 28.18 -8.65
CA ILE A 635 0.93 29.17 -9.73
C ILE A 635 -0.50 29.52 -10.17
N LEU A 636 -1.48 28.69 -9.79
CA LEU A 636 -2.90 28.93 -10.08
C LEU A 636 -3.56 29.88 -9.07
N GLN A 637 -2.88 30.21 -7.96
CA GLN A 637 -3.41 31.16 -6.98
C GLN A 637 -3.66 32.52 -7.63
N GLY A 638 -4.85 33.09 -7.39
CA GLY A 638 -5.24 34.39 -7.92
C GLY A 638 -5.71 34.37 -9.37
N LYS A 639 -5.73 33.22 -10.05
CA LYS A 639 -6.04 33.12 -11.49
C LYS A 639 -7.51 32.92 -11.83
N ALA A 640 -8.44 33.05 -10.89
CA ALA A 640 -9.87 32.84 -11.16
C ALA A 640 -10.38 33.72 -12.33
N ALA A 641 -9.97 34.99 -12.40
CA ALA A 641 -10.34 35.89 -13.50
C ALA A 641 -9.86 35.38 -14.88
N THR A 642 -8.69 34.75 -14.93
CA THR A 642 -8.15 34.15 -16.15
C THR A 642 -8.96 32.93 -16.57
N PHE A 643 -9.37 32.08 -15.62
CA PHE A 643 -10.28 30.97 -15.90
C PHE A 643 -11.65 31.46 -16.37
N THR A 644 -12.18 32.54 -15.78
CA THR A 644 -13.40 33.21 -16.26
C THR A 644 -13.24 33.68 -17.70
N ALA A 645 -12.20 34.45 -18.01
CA ALA A 645 -11.96 34.94 -19.37
C ALA A 645 -11.77 33.80 -20.39
N ALA A 646 -11.11 32.71 -19.99
CA ALA A 646 -10.95 31.53 -20.83
C ALA A 646 -12.31 30.84 -21.10
N GLY A 647 -13.13 30.69 -20.06
CA GLY A 647 -14.46 30.11 -20.16
C GLY A 647 -15.40 30.93 -21.04
N GLU A 648 -15.44 32.26 -20.85
CA GLU A 648 -16.23 33.18 -21.67
C GLU A 648 -15.77 33.16 -23.14
N LYS A 649 -14.46 33.17 -23.38
CA LYS A 649 -13.91 33.21 -24.74
C LYS A 649 -14.20 31.94 -25.55
N TYR A 650 -14.14 30.77 -24.91
CA TYR A 650 -14.23 29.49 -25.61
C TYR A 650 -15.51 28.70 -25.30
N GLY A 651 -16.43 29.27 -24.52
CA GLY A 651 -17.66 28.62 -24.11
C GLY A 651 -17.38 27.36 -23.30
N VAL A 652 -16.50 27.44 -22.29
CA VAL A 652 -16.15 26.32 -21.43
C VAL A 652 -16.46 26.65 -19.97
N ASN A 653 -17.05 25.69 -19.27
CA ASN A 653 -17.31 25.77 -17.85
C ASN A 653 -16.02 25.98 -17.04
N GLU A 654 -15.95 27.07 -16.29
CA GLU A 654 -14.75 27.54 -15.61
C GLU A 654 -14.36 26.63 -14.45
N ILE A 655 -15.35 26.09 -13.74
CA ILE A 655 -15.10 25.15 -12.64
C ILE A 655 -14.54 23.83 -13.16
N TYR A 656 -15.00 23.38 -14.33
CA TYR A 656 -14.39 22.27 -15.04
C TYR A 656 -12.94 22.57 -15.45
N LEU A 657 -12.66 23.75 -16.03
CA LEU A 657 -11.29 24.16 -16.35
C LEU A 657 -10.39 24.19 -15.11
N ILE A 658 -10.86 24.76 -14.00
CA ILE A 658 -10.13 24.79 -12.73
C ILE A 658 -9.89 23.38 -12.21
N SER A 659 -10.91 22.52 -12.23
CA SER A 659 -10.80 21.12 -11.79
C SER A 659 -9.70 20.39 -12.56
N HIS A 660 -9.69 20.50 -13.90
CA HIS A 660 -8.66 19.91 -14.73
C HIS A 660 -7.28 20.51 -14.46
N ALA A 661 -7.17 21.82 -14.41
CA ALA A 661 -5.89 22.47 -14.13
C ALA A 661 -5.32 22.02 -12.78
N LEU A 662 -6.14 21.93 -11.73
CA LEU A 662 -5.71 21.45 -10.42
C LEU A 662 -5.21 20.00 -10.46
N LEU A 663 -5.88 19.13 -11.22
CA LEU A 663 -5.48 17.73 -11.37
C LEU A 663 -4.15 17.61 -12.14
N GLU A 664 -4.11 18.16 -13.36
CA GLU A 664 -2.98 18.03 -14.30
C GLU A 664 -1.69 18.68 -13.77
N THR A 665 -1.83 19.71 -12.95
CA THR A 665 -0.68 20.45 -12.41
C THR A 665 -0.31 20.04 -10.99
N GLY A 666 -1.00 19.07 -10.38
CA GLY A 666 -0.80 18.73 -8.97
C GLY A 666 -0.99 19.95 -8.07
N ASN A 667 -2.14 20.61 -8.15
CA ASN A 667 -2.47 21.86 -7.46
C ASN A 667 -1.51 23.02 -7.80
N GLY A 668 -1.12 23.17 -9.07
CA GLY A 668 -0.32 24.30 -9.58
C GLY A 668 1.17 24.21 -9.28
N THR A 669 1.69 23.01 -9.01
CA THR A 669 3.09 22.79 -8.57
C THR A 669 3.94 21.97 -9.54
N SER A 670 3.34 21.35 -10.56
CA SER A 670 4.08 20.52 -11.52
C SER A 670 5.13 21.35 -12.28
N PRO A 671 6.22 20.72 -12.76
CA PRO A 671 7.23 21.43 -13.55
C PRO A 671 6.67 22.08 -14.82
N LEU A 672 5.74 21.41 -15.51
CA LEU A 672 5.07 21.97 -16.69
C LEU A 672 4.23 23.22 -16.35
N ALA A 673 3.56 23.21 -15.18
CA ALA A 673 2.76 24.33 -14.72
C ALA A 673 3.60 25.51 -14.23
N THR A 674 4.72 25.23 -13.56
CA THR A 674 5.58 26.25 -12.95
C THR A 674 6.62 26.83 -13.92
N GLY A 675 6.82 26.18 -15.06
CA GLY A 675 7.51 26.72 -16.21
C GLY A 675 8.73 25.90 -16.62
N VAL A 676 8.91 25.71 -17.93
CA VAL A 676 10.05 25.01 -18.54
C VAL A 676 10.72 25.93 -19.55
N LYS A 677 12.04 25.96 -19.61
CA LYS A 677 12.75 26.72 -20.66
C LYS A 677 12.81 25.91 -21.96
N VAL A 678 12.31 26.49 -23.05
CA VAL A 678 12.43 25.98 -24.42
C VAL A 678 12.93 27.12 -25.30
N ASN A 679 14.04 26.90 -26.02
CA ASN A 679 14.66 27.92 -26.89
C ASN A 679 14.83 29.30 -26.23
N GLY A 680 15.30 29.32 -24.97
CA GLY A 680 15.54 30.54 -24.20
C GLY A 680 14.31 31.22 -23.61
N LYS A 681 13.08 30.78 -23.94
CA LYS A 681 11.83 31.29 -23.34
C LYS A 681 11.27 30.32 -22.32
N THR A 682 10.76 30.84 -21.20
CA THR A 682 9.97 30.04 -20.25
C THR A 682 8.56 29.86 -20.80
N VAL A 683 8.07 28.63 -20.78
CA VAL A 683 6.73 28.25 -21.25
C VAL A 683 5.98 27.51 -20.15
N TYR A 684 4.66 27.59 -20.18
CA TYR A 684 3.78 27.06 -19.15
C TYR A 684 2.71 26.16 -19.77
N ASN A 685 2.28 25.13 -19.05
CA ASN A 685 1.24 24.22 -19.50
C ASN A 685 0.39 23.76 -18.31
N MET A 686 -0.89 24.18 -18.29
CA MET A 686 -1.79 23.95 -17.16
C MET A 686 -2.67 22.71 -17.30
N TYR A 687 -2.66 22.06 -18.46
CA TYR A 687 -3.57 20.94 -18.75
C TYR A 687 -2.85 19.73 -19.37
N GLY A 688 -1.51 19.70 -19.29
CA GLY A 688 -0.73 18.60 -19.88
C GLY A 688 -0.87 18.48 -21.41
N VAL A 689 -1.26 19.54 -22.11
CA VAL A 689 -1.52 19.46 -23.56
C VAL A 689 -0.23 19.13 -24.31
N GLY A 690 -0.28 18.10 -25.17
CA GLY A 690 0.89 17.64 -25.93
C GLY A 690 1.93 16.88 -25.10
N ALA A 691 1.61 16.50 -23.86
CA ALA A 691 2.46 15.66 -23.03
C ALA A 691 2.22 14.16 -23.32
N PHE A 692 3.24 13.46 -23.83
CA PHE A 692 3.15 12.03 -24.15
C PHE A 692 3.86 11.15 -23.12
N ASP A 693 3.38 9.91 -22.93
CA ASP A 693 3.98 8.94 -22.02
C ASP A 693 5.48 8.76 -22.26
N GLY A 694 6.25 8.81 -21.17
CA GLY A 694 7.71 8.72 -21.21
C GLY A 694 8.44 10.00 -21.63
N THR A 695 7.75 11.00 -22.21
CA THR A 695 8.34 12.30 -22.63
C THR A 695 7.50 13.51 -22.19
N ALA A 696 6.59 13.33 -21.24
CA ALA A 696 5.53 14.28 -20.90
C ALA A 696 6.04 15.71 -20.66
N LEU A 697 7.14 15.87 -19.92
CA LEU A 697 7.72 17.17 -19.61
C LEU A 697 8.27 17.88 -20.86
N SER A 698 9.06 17.21 -21.69
CA SER A 698 9.69 17.82 -22.86
C SER A 698 8.70 18.05 -23.99
N SER A 699 7.84 17.06 -24.27
CA SER A 699 6.80 17.16 -25.30
C SER A 699 5.75 18.22 -24.96
N GLY A 700 5.26 18.25 -23.72
CA GLY A 700 4.30 19.25 -23.25
C GLY A 700 4.87 20.67 -23.22
N ALA A 701 6.16 20.83 -22.91
CA ALA A 701 6.83 22.13 -22.97
C ALA A 701 7.05 22.60 -24.41
N GLN A 702 7.45 21.69 -25.32
CA GLN A 702 7.61 22.03 -26.73
C GLN A 702 6.28 22.44 -27.37
N TYR A 703 5.19 21.76 -27.02
CA TYR A 703 3.84 22.16 -27.44
C TYR A 703 3.52 23.57 -26.96
N ALA A 704 3.73 23.85 -25.66
CA ALA A 704 3.48 25.17 -25.07
C ALA A 704 4.30 26.29 -25.75
N TYR A 705 5.56 26.01 -26.13
CA TYR A 705 6.38 26.95 -26.89
C TYR A 705 5.75 27.27 -28.25
N ASN A 706 5.38 26.24 -29.00
CA ASN A 706 4.78 26.40 -30.33
C ASN A 706 3.42 27.10 -30.27
N ALA A 707 2.67 26.90 -29.18
CA ALA A 707 1.38 27.54 -28.93
C ALA A 707 1.50 28.95 -28.33
N GLY A 708 2.71 29.44 -28.06
CA GLY A 708 2.95 30.79 -27.53
C GLY A 708 2.59 30.98 -26.05
N TRP A 709 2.58 29.91 -25.25
CA TRP A 709 2.18 29.94 -23.84
C TRP A 709 3.33 30.40 -22.93
N PHE A 710 3.76 31.65 -23.14
CA PHE A 710 4.90 32.27 -22.43
C PHE A 710 4.51 32.88 -21.09
N THR A 711 3.24 32.80 -20.69
CA THR A 711 2.76 33.19 -19.35
C THR A 711 1.78 32.13 -18.82
N PRO A 712 1.60 32.02 -17.49
CA PRO A 712 0.58 31.17 -16.90
C PRO A 712 -0.82 31.45 -17.47
N GLU A 713 -1.16 32.72 -17.70
CA GLU A 713 -2.45 33.13 -18.23
C GLU A 713 -2.66 32.68 -19.67
N ALA A 714 -1.64 32.83 -20.53
CA ALA A 714 -1.68 32.34 -21.89
C ALA A 714 -1.86 30.81 -21.94
N ALA A 715 -1.24 30.08 -21.02
CA ALA A 715 -1.40 28.64 -20.89
C ALA A 715 -2.81 28.23 -20.41
N ILE A 716 -3.42 28.99 -19.49
CA ILE A 716 -4.81 28.75 -19.04
C ILE A 716 -5.78 28.96 -20.20
N ILE A 717 -5.65 30.08 -20.92
CA ILE A 717 -6.54 30.45 -22.02
C ILE A 717 -6.35 29.51 -23.22
N GLY A 718 -5.11 29.26 -23.65
CA GLY A 718 -4.83 28.39 -24.78
C GLY A 718 -5.14 26.91 -24.52
N GLY A 719 -4.99 26.44 -23.28
CA GLY A 719 -5.43 25.09 -22.91
C GLY A 719 -6.96 24.93 -22.93
N ALA A 720 -7.70 25.96 -22.52
CA ALA A 720 -9.17 25.97 -22.63
C ALA A 720 -9.63 25.90 -24.10
N GLU A 721 -8.93 26.60 -25.01
CA GLU A 721 -9.18 26.51 -26.46
C GLU A 721 -9.02 25.08 -27.00
N PHE A 722 -7.96 24.40 -26.57
CA PHE A 722 -7.70 23.02 -26.97
C PHE A 722 -8.84 22.08 -26.52
N ILE A 723 -9.27 22.22 -25.26
CA ILE A 723 -10.41 21.47 -24.70
C ILE A 723 -11.70 21.75 -25.47
N ALA A 724 -11.97 23.03 -25.77
CA ALA A 724 -13.18 23.44 -26.47
C ALA A 724 -13.26 22.83 -27.88
N LYS A 725 -12.19 23.02 -28.68
CA LYS A 725 -12.13 22.55 -30.07
C LYS A 725 -12.19 21.03 -30.19
N GLY A 726 -11.66 20.31 -29.21
CA GLY A 726 -11.63 18.84 -29.25
C GLY A 726 -13.01 18.20 -29.08
N TYR A 727 -13.81 18.64 -28.11
CA TYR A 727 -15.02 17.92 -27.69
C TYR A 727 -16.26 18.80 -27.58
N ILE A 728 -16.15 19.96 -26.92
CA ILE A 728 -17.29 20.82 -26.64
C ILE A 728 -17.89 21.34 -27.96
N SER A 729 -17.05 21.83 -28.88
CA SER A 729 -17.48 22.27 -30.21
C SER A 729 -18.01 21.14 -31.10
N ALA A 730 -17.70 19.88 -30.78
CA ALA A 730 -18.24 18.71 -31.46
C ALA A 730 -19.61 18.25 -30.89
N GLY A 731 -20.17 19.01 -29.94
CA GLY A 731 -21.44 18.68 -29.29
C GLY A 731 -21.33 17.68 -28.14
N GLN A 732 -20.11 17.28 -27.75
CA GLN A 732 -19.84 16.44 -26.58
C GLN A 732 -19.54 17.31 -25.36
N ASP A 733 -20.53 18.10 -24.96
CA ASP A 733 -20.42 19.13 -23.95
C ASP A 733 -20.92 18.70 -22.57
N THR A 734 -20.89 17.39 -22.30
CA THR A 734 -20.98 16.81 -20.95
C THR A 734 -19.98 15.67 -20.85
N LEU A 735 -19.48 15.35 -19.66
CA LEU A 735 -18.58 14.20 -19.47
C LEU A 735 -19.23 12.89 -19.94
N TYR A 736 -20.54 12.76 -19.75
CA TYR A 736 -21.33 11.66 -20.30
C TYR A 736 -21.20 11.56 -21.82
N LYS A 737 -21.42 12.66 -22.56
CA LYS A 737 -21.33 12.67 -24.02
C LYS A 737 -19.90 12.46 -24.51
N MET A 738 -18.90 12.96 -23.79
CA MET A 738 -17.49 12.68 -24.08
C MET A 738 -17.18 11.19 -23.97
N ARG A 739 -17.71 10.51 -22.94
CA ARG A 739 -17.51 9.06 -22.77
C ARG A 739 -18.30 8.21 -23.75
N TRP A 740 -19.58 8.50 -23.92
CA TRP A 740 -20.52 7.58 -24.59
C TRP A 740 -20.85 7.99 -26.03
N ASN A 741 -20.78 9.28 -26.35
CA ASN A 741 -21.16 9.88 -27.63
C ASN A 741 -22.49 9.34 -28.20
N PRO A 742 -23.61 9.52 -27.48
CA PRO A 742 -24.93 9.05 -27.93
C PRO A 742 -25.37 9.67 -29.27
N THR A 743 -24.98 10.91 -29.57
CA THR A 743 -25.27 11.57 -30.86
C THR A 743 -24.68 10.79 -32.05
N ALA A 744 -23.42 10.36 -31.95
CA ALA A 744 -22.81 9.58 -33.02
C ALA A 744 -23.38 8.17 -33.11
N ALA A 745 -23.69 7.55 -31.96
CA ALA A 745 -24.33 6.24 -31.92
C ALA A 745 -25.72 6.27 -32.59
N GLU A 746 -26.52 7.31 -32.33
CA GLU A 746 -27.84 7.50 -32.93
C GLU A 746 -27.73 7.73 -34.44
N LYS A 747 -26.79 8.60 -34.85
CA LYS A 747 -26.65 8.98 -36.26
C LYS A 747 -26.07 7.88 -37.14
N TYR A 748 -25.10 7.12 -36.64
CA TYR A 748 -24.31 6.20 -37.45
C TYR A 748 -24.47 4.72 -37.08
N GLY A 749 -25.08 4.42 -35.93
CA GLY A 749 -25.21 3.05 -35.43
C GLY A 749 -23.90 2.44 -34.91
N TYR A 750 -22.84 3.24 -34.71
CA TYR A 750 -21.58 2.79 -34.13
C TYR A 750 -20.95 3.86 -33.23
N ALA A 751 -20.15 3.42 -32.24
CA ALA A 751 -19.45 4.31 -31.32
C ALA A 751 -18.28 5.00 -32.02
N SER A 752 -18.14 6.31 -31.82
CA SER A 752 -17.03 7.08 -32.36
C SER A 752 -16.68 8.25 -31.45
N HIS A 753 -15.44 8.75 -31.57
CA HIS A 753 -14.98 9.96 -30.91
C HIS A 753 -15.22 9.97 -29.38
N GLN A 754 -14.95 8.83 -28.73
CA GLN A 754 -15.08 8.68 -27.28
C GLN A 754 -13.77 9.03 -26.59
N TYR A 755 -13.88 9.74 -25.47
CA TYR A 755 -12.72 10.26 -24.74
C TYR A 755 -11.88 9.16 -24.08
N ALA A 756 -12.51 8.09 -23.58
CA ALA A 756 -11.84 7.06 -22.81
C ALA A 756 -12.46 5.68 -23.05
N THR A 757 -11.66 4.63 -22.87
CA THR A 757 -12.11 3.24 -22.89
C THR A 757 -12.71 2.80 -21.55
N ASP A 758 -12.25 3.37 -20.43
CA ASP A 758 -12.77 3.05 -19.09
C ASP A 758 -14.26 3.39 -19.00
N ILE A 759 -15.11 2.38 -18.78
CA ILE A 759 -16.57 2.56 -18.65
C ILE A 759 -16.96 3.43 -17.45
N GLY A 760 -16.11 3.50 -16.42
CA GLY A 760 -16.31 4.36 -15.24
C GLY A 760 -15.67 5.75 -15.37
N TRP A 761 -15.10 6.12 -16.53
CA TRP A 761 -14.31 7.34 -16.66
C TRP A 761 -15.08 8.59 -16.22
N ALA A 762 -16.31 8.77 -16.72
CA ALA A 762 -17.10 9.98 -16.46
C ALA A 762 -17.44 10.14 -14.97
N THR A 763 -17.85 9.06 -14.30
CA THR A 763 -18.17 9.06 -12.87
C THR A 763 -16.93 9.24 -11.98
N LYS A 764 -15.75 8.81 -12.44
CA LYS A 764 -14.48 9.03 -11.74
C LYS A 764 -14.02 10.51 -11.77
N GLN A 765 -14.43 11.29 -12.77
CA GLN A 765 -14.00 12.71 -12.89
C GLN A 765 -14.80 13.67 -11.99
N VAL A 766 -16.04 13.33 -11.65
CA VAL A 766 -17.01 14.35 -11.18
C VAL A 766 -16.88 14.74 -9.72
N LYS A 767 -16.23 13.91 -8.90
CA LYS A 767 -16.07 14.19 -7.46
C LYS A 767 -15.36 15.52 -7.20
N GLN A 768 -14.29 15.80 -7.96
CA GLN A 768 -13.57 17.06 -7.79
C GLN A 768 -14.41 18.24 -8.26
N ILE A 769 -15.12 18.11 -9.39
CA ILE A 769 -16.01 19.15 -9.90
C ILE A 769 -17.09 19.48 -8.87
N TYR A 770 -17.82 18.46 -8.37
CA TYR A 770 -18.82 18.61 -7.31
C TYR A 770 -18.26 19.35 -6.08
N ASN A 771 -17.09 18.92 -5.60
CA ASN A 771 -16.45 19.53 -4.44
C ASN A 771 -16.16 21.02 -4.69
N LEU A 772 -15.74 21.40 -5.89
CA LEU A 772 -15.50 22.82 -6.20
C LEU A 772 -16.79 23.64 -6.19
N TYR A 773 -17.87 23.13 -6.78
CA TYR A 773 -19.18 23.81 -6.73
C TYR A 773 -19.72 23.94 -5.30
N SER A 774 -19.46 22.95 -4.43
CA SER A 774 -19.88 23.01 -3.02
C SER A 774 -19.19 24.11 -2.20
N LEU A 775 -18.13 24.73 -2.72
CA LEU A 775 -17.40 25.83 -2.08
C LEU A 775 -17.90 27.21 -2.52
N LEU A 776 -18.88 27.28 -3.44
CA LEU A 776 -19.40 28.51 -4.03
C LEU A 776 -20.79 28.84 -3.48
N ASP A 777 -21.01 30.12 -3.17
CA ASP A 777 -22.27 30.66 -2.69
C ASP A 777 -23.24 30.96 -3.85
N SER A 778 -22.72 31.31 -5.03
CA SER A 778 -23.52 31.66 -6.20
C SER A 778 -22.88 31.16 -7.49
N TYR A 779 -23.68 30.48 -8.31
CA TYR A 779 -23.31 30.02 -9.64
C TYR A 779 -24.54 29.63 -10.47
N LYS A 780 -24.36 29.51 -11.79
CA LYS A 780 -25.31 28.89 -12.71
C LYS A 780 -24.81 27.51 -13.12
N LEU A 781 -25.68 26.51 -13.04
CA LEU A 781 -25.34 25.13 -13.43
C LEU A 781 -26.49 24.53 -14.23
N THR A 782 -26.19 24.07 -15.44
CA THR A 782 -27.14 23.29 -16.22
C THR A 782 -26.73 21.83 -16.22
N ILE A 783 -27.65 20.95 -15.87
CA ILE A 783 -27.51 19.50 -15.91
C ILE A 783 -28.38 19.00 -17.06
N GLU A 784 -27.75 18.50 -18.12
CA GLU A 784 -28.42 17.94 -19.30
C GLU A 784 -28.39 16.42 -19.25
N VAL A 785 -29.51 15.82 -18.85
CA VAL A 785 -29.64 14.38 -18.63
C VAL A 785 -30.02 13.69 -19.95
N PRO A 786 -29.22 12.74 -20.45
CA PRO A 786 -29.60 11.93 -21.61
C PRO A 786 -30.85 11.09 -21.30
N LYS A 787 -31.78 11.03 -22.25
CA LYS A 787 -32.94 10.13 -22.21
C LYS A 787 -32.94 9.25 -23.45
N TYR A 788 -33.11 7.95 -23.23
CA TYR A 788 -33.19 6.91 -24.25
C TYR A 788 -34.63 6.45 -24.35
N LYS A 789 -35.04 6.02 -25.55
CA LYS A 789 -36.39 5.55 -25.85
C LYS A 789 -36.78 4.28 -25.11
#